data_AF-A0A0P7E339-F1
#
_entry.id   AF-A0A0P7E339-F1
#
_cell.length_a   1.000
_cell.length_b   1.000
_cell.length_c   1.000
_cell.angle_alpha   90.00
_cell.angle_beta   90.00
_cell.angle_gamma   90.00
#
_symmetry.space_group_name_H-M   'P 1'
#
loop_
_entity.id
_entity.type
_entity.pdbx_description
1 polymer ?
#
loop_
_entity_poly.entity_id
_entity_poly.type
_entity_poly.pdbx_seq_one_letter_code
_entity_poly.pdbx_strand_id
1 'polypeptide(L)'
;MNFIKQLLFAASIISLTACGGNNSNNEDDTPPVAEENKSPTVSINSDTELLEGEELVLQATATDSDGSISQYAWTQVSGPTLDLSGSDTSTLTITAPAVEEDADIVLALTVTDDDDATASAEVNIALKRKALKITFEGIVTDEPIVNSSVVFQIGDEQFEVTADAQGRFSVDIEVDDSDANELVKLVAYGNNSINPGVEFVSQLKSISTLLAQAGADGKLSKEDNFGVNVTNVTTAEFALLTRDGADINSEEALDDALLAVDADEKLLLASLIKIIVDNENYELPEGVESTLDLVSNSEDIDNFVNTVESQEPGLIESTKEEIKEDDELVDQTVTSIVGEYILMQPQYYRASTAQLEFKADGTGYASLIDVDTSFNWSQQEQDITINLAEPVLINCSFSNDENDQQQEVCEYLVELDLIILLENDANRTVEFSRKTETRFSNSGEVYNSSESNYNATLIEQRQTLAVTADELIGTWVIDNLSEFGGYSSAVSIELLSGGTGTLTDNDKTPVSVTWQVDENQLLISNSAESINYDIAIWLVKNVQVGYQFAASLEAKTDDSSRTVTGLMVKDNQLSFTEADLLGKWTVYQGYNSPQTDLHYDVYDDGLMNFNLNQNFRSWQVSSDGEFLRYNYFTSNGIQPICPEDDVCQVYSEFSQRLLATNNGQNFTYRKYRFFNYDGTERPEDYSSHLRNFSVSKEYGVSKFAPYWLEENASYDENGYPINVGFIELYSPRERGVETIKVETIYHDELDEYKRRISFSYLGVLTEYDYSLASGKLMFNTSQAEVSDFDRYFLTVCVYAQSASCTEGDKQAWFFDKAMAEAQVDIDRPATEHPLDGAWQLADEPDVAVVLRDGKWIQIQAMADEGVDDAHPGFELGDFTWNESTGEFAVELSEDTNGSFGIDDAGSIIASVSADTLTLEIEGEGDVVLTRIYSLGNPLVGAYFDGSLDGDFFMGIFKEDGTFLELAHDTENDELGISGGYYNYDIENQKVFVDFYEKTYGSPIEEADPHFIVKAQGNFLQFKDGDDFGVMQRITRVIEQDSFTEVDLIGTHIFTYMAESGGVETSNIVIAEDGSASFELDGEVRSASWELHLGSLMMFSEATESQNYGYGVLMTPITTVDGGFSVETLGFEVPESYNDDDDPALHTFLSGSLIKQ
;
A
#
# COMPACT_ATOMS: atom_id res chain seq x y z
N MET A 1 -57.37 -5.75 2.62
CA MET A 1 -57.98 -7.08 2.86
C MET A 1 -58.94 -6.96 4.05
N ASN A 2 -60.16 -7.48 3.90
CA ASN A 2 -61.32 -7.64 4.82
C ASN A 2 -61.09 -7.50 6.34
N PHE A 3 -62.02 -6.97 7.17
CA PHE A 3 -63.29 -7.62 7.54
C PHE A 3 -64.30 -6.70 8.32
N ILE A 4 -65.59 -6.69 7.89
CA ILE A 4 -66.90 -6.86 8.61
C ILE A 4 -67.35 -5.88 9.76
N LYS A 5 -68.41 -5.04 9.59
CA LYS A 5 -69.92 -5.20 9.74
C LYS A 5 -70.47 -5.08 11.19
N GLN A 6 -71.35 -4.14 11.57
CA GLN A 6 -72.81 -3.93 11.34
C GLN A 6 -73.79 -4.44 12.45
N LEU A 7 -74.72 -3.54 12.85
CA LEU A 7 -76.19 -3.68 13.10
C LEU A 7 -76.85 -3.84 14.51
N LEU A 8 -77.86 -2.94 14.72
CA LEU A 8 -79.26 -3.10 15.23
C LEU A 8 -79.61 -3.15 16.73
N PHE A 9 -80.53 -2.26 17.16
CA PHE A 9 -81.97 -2.52 17.52
C PHE A 9 -82.69 -1.19 17.88
N ALA A 10 -83.78 -0.81 17.18
CA ALA A 10 -85.20 -0.74 17.64
C ALA A 10 -85.53 0.25 18.79
N ALA A 11 -86.74 0.80 19.00
CA ALA A 11 -87.95 1.11 18.25
C ALA A 11 -88.92 1.75 19.28
N SER A 12 -89.69 2.80 18.97
CA SER A 12 -91.15 2.87 19.26
C SER A 12 -91.77 4.25 19.07
N ILE A 13 -92.93 4.19 18.42
CA ILE A 13 -93.94 5.21 18.16
C ILE A 13 -94.96 5.18 19.31
N ILE A 14 -95.61 6.31 19.63
CA ILE A 14 -97.07 6.38 19.90
C ILE A 14 -97.56 7.79 19.55
N SER A 15 -98.72 7.83 18.89
CA SER A 15 -99.45 9.01 18.45
C SER A 15 -100.79 9.11 19.22
N LEU A 16 -101.45 10.28 19.09
CA LEU A 16 -102.91 10.52 18.99
C LEU A 16 -103.70 11.10 20.20
N THR A 17 -104.12 12.36 20.00
CA THR A 17 -105.52 12.93 20.01
C THR A 17 -106.44 12.82 21.24
N ALA A 18 -107.04 13.95 21.67
CA ALA A 18 -108.38 14.43 21.27
C ALA A 18 -109.15 15.25 22.35
N CYS A 19 -109.86 16.28 21.88
CA CYS A 19 -111.19 16.79 22.29
C CYS A 19 -111.47 17.42 23.69
N GLY A 20 -111.87 18.70 23.66
CA GLY A 20 -113.28 19.09 23.87
C GLY A 20 -113.72 19.70 25.22
N GLY A 21 -114.07 21.00 25.19
CA GLY A 21 -115.42 21.48 25.59
C GLY A 21 -115.76 21.89 27.04
N ASN A 22 -115.87 23.21 27.23
CA ASN A 22 -117.02 23.97 27.80
C ASN A 22 -117.28 24.07 29.34
N ASN A 23 -117.30 25.34 29.80
CA ASN A 23 -118.29 26.03 30.65
C ASN A 23 -118.02 26.33 32.17
N SER A 24 -118.49 27.53 32.54
CA SER A 24 -118.93 28.08 33.84
C SER A 24 -117.94 28.73 34.85
N ASN A 25 -118.05 30.06 34.90
CA ASN A 25 -118.33 30.96 36.03
C ASN A 25 -117.38 31.11 37.24
N ASN A 26 -117.04 32.40 37.42
CA ASN A 26 -116.98 33.21 38.63
C ASN A 26 -115.76 33.13 39.57
N GLU A 27 -115.00 34.23 39.48
CA GLU A 27 -114.64 35.17 40.55
C GLU A 27 -113.83 34.65 41.75
N ASP A 28 -112.55 35.03 41.68
CA ASP A 28 -111.83 35.86 42.68
C ASP A 28 -111.18 35.12 43.86
N ASP A 29 -109.93 34.70 43.63
CA ASP A 29 -108.81 34.95 44.56
C ASP A 29 -107.48 34.73 43.81
N THR A 30 -106.81 35.80 43.34
CA THR A 30 -105.50 35.71 42.68
C THR A 30 -104.35 35.91 43.68
N PRO A 31 -103.44 34.93 43.85
CA PRO A 31 -102.12 35.13 44.44
C PRO A 31 -101.22 35.93 43.47
N PRO A 32 -100.17 36.61 43.95
CA PRO A 32 -99.33 37.45 43.10
C PRO A 32 -98.62 36.62 42.03
N VAL A 33 -98.60 37.15 40.81
CA VAL A 33 -97.88 36.62 39.65
C VAL A 33 -96.38 36.63 39.96
N ALA A 34 -95.73 35.47 39.90
CA ALA A 34 -94.27 35.38 39.85
C ALA A 34 -93.82 35.89 38.47
N GLU A 35 -92.87 36.83 38.45
CA GLU A 35 -92.19 37.25 37.22
C GLU A 35 -91.49 36.01 36.62
N GLU A 36 -91.61 35.81 35.30
CA GLU A 36 -90.92 34.73 34.58
C GLU A 36 -89.47 35.14 34.36
N ASN A 37 -88.51 34.37 34.92
CA ASN A 37 -87.07 34.64 34.81
C ASN A 37 -86.64 34.72 33.33
N LYS A 38 -85.84 35.72 32.97
CA LYS A 38 -85.26 35.86 31.63
C LYS A 38 -83.80 35.42 31.65
N SER A 39 -83.43 34.62 30.66
CA SER A 39 -82.04 34.16 30.51
C SER A 39 -81.05 35.33 30.39
N PRO A 40 -79.85 35.19 30.97
CA PRO A 40 -78.80 36.21 30.88
C PRO A 40 -78.33 36.39 29.42
N THR A 41 -77.67 37.51 29.12
CA THR A 41 -76.97 37.72 27.84
C THR A 41 -75.47 37.64 28.05
N VAL A 42 -74.76 36.88 27.20
CA VAL A 42 -73.31 36.69 27.28
C VAL A 42 -72.62 36.97 25.96
N SER A 43 -71.46 37.63 26.01
CA SER A 43 -70.56 37.82 24.88
C SER A 43 -69.11 37.64 25.32
N ILE A 44 -68.30 37.02 24.47
CA ILE A 44 -66.86 36.82 24.69
C ILE A 44 -66.10 37.83 23.84
N ASN A 45 -65.18 38.57 24.45
CA ASN A 45 -64.22 39.42 23.75
C ASN A 45 -62.82 38.80 23.89
N SER A 46 -62.17 38.52 22.77
CA SER A 46 -60.78 38.05 22.71
C SER A 46 -60.18 38.42 21.35
N ASP A 47 -58.86 38.28 21.24
CA ASP A 47 -58.20 38.16 19.94
C ASP A 47 -58.58 36.82 19.29
N THR A 48 -58.49 36.76 17.96
CA THR A 48 -58.88 35.60 17.15
C THR A 48 -57.70 34.76 16.68
N GLU A 49 -56.49 35.21 16.98
CA GLU A 49 -55.24 34.52 16.65
C GLU A 49 -54.42 34.40 17.93
N LEU A 50 -53.77 33.25 18.08
CA LEU A 50 -52.90 32.94 19.20
C LEU A 50 -51.70 32.18 18.64
N LEU A 51 -50.48 32.65 18.89
CA LEU A 51 -49.28 31.88 18.59
C LEU A 51 -49.06 30.84 19.69
N GLU A 52 -48.50 29.69 19.33
CA GLU A 52 -48.10 28.70 20.33
C GLU A 52 -47.13 29.28 21.38
N GLY A 53 -47.19 28.73 22.60
CA GLY A 53 -46.44 29.22 23.75
C GLY A 53 -46.90 30.57 24.32
N GLU A 54 -47.72 31.35 23.61
CA GLU A 54 -48.25 32.61 24.10
C GLU A 54 -49.48 32.42 25.02
N GLU A 55 -49.73 33.43 25.86
CA GLU A 55 -50.92 33.50 26.69
C GLU A 55 -51.99 34.40 26.04
N LEU A 56 -53.22 33.92 25.99
CA LEU A 56 -54.39 34.72 25.59
C LEU A 56 -55.36 34.88 26.76
N VAL A 57 -55.79 36.11 27.00
CA VAL A 57 -56.79 36.45 28.03
C VAL A 57 -58.13 36.74 27.36
N LEU A 58 -59.12 35.89 27.61
CA LEU A 58 -60.50 36.07 27.17
C LEU A 58 -61.31 36.76 28.27
N GLN A 59 -62.06 37.80 27.90
CA GLN A 59 -62.98 38.49 28.81
C GLN A 59 -64.43 38.29 28.41
N ALA A 60 -65.21 37.73 29.33
CA ALA A 60 -66.65 37.60 29.19
C ALA A 60 -67.38 38.81 29.75
N THR A 61 -68.36 39.31 28.99
CA THR A 61 -69.36 40.25 29.49
C THR A 61 -70.69 39.53 29.57
N ALA A 62 -71.18 39.33 30.79
CA ALA A 62 -72.49 38.74 31.04
C ALA A 62 -73.37 39.71 31.86
N THR A 63 -74.62 39.86 31.45
CA THR A 63 -75.60 40.70 32.14
C THR A 63 -76.93 40.01 32.23
N ASP A 64 -77.60 40.18 33.37
CA ASP A 64 -78.96 39.74 33.61
C ASP A 64 -79.83 40.98 33.87
N SER A 65 -81.03 41.01 33.28
CA SER A 65 -81.93 42.16 33.30
C SER A 65 -82.85 42.20 34.52
N ASP A 66 -82.99 41.07 35.21
CA ASP A 66 -83.92 40.81 36.31
C ASP A 66 -83.24 40.24 37.55
N GLY A 67 -81.99 39.79 37.44
CA GLY A 67 -81.17 39.30 38.55
C GLY A 67 -79.67 39.58 38.39
N SER A 68 -78.85 38.59 38.73
CA SER A 68 -77.38 38.64 38.71
C SER A 68 -76.77 37.31 38.27
N ILE A 69 -75.57 37.34 37.66
CA ILE A 69 -74.86 36.13 37.26
C ILE A 69 -74.32 35.39 38.48
N SER A 70 -74.71 34.13 38.64
CA SER A 70 -74.33 33.26 39.76
C SER A 70 -73.12 32.37 39.45
N GLN A 71 -72.92 31.98 38.18
CA GLN A 71 -71.85 31.06 37.77
C GLN A 71 -71.33 31.34 36.35
N TYR A 72 -70.02 31.13 36.15
CA TYR A 72 -69.36 31.01 34.84
C TYR A 72 -68.81 29.59 34.70
N ALA A 73 -68.85 29.04 33.49
CA ALA A 73 -68.27 27.74 33.17
C ALA A 73 -67.72 27.74 31.74
N TRP A 74 -66.39 27.81 31.65
CA TRP A 74 -65.65 27.69 30.39
C TRP A 74 -65.32 26.22 30.10
N THR A 75 -65.49 25.81 28.85
CA THR A 75 -65.15 24.48 28.37
C THR A 75 -64.52 24.56 26.99
N GLN A 76 -63.46 23.78 26.77
CA GLN A 76 -62.96 23.53 25.42
C GLN A 76 -63.88 22.56 24.68
N VAL A 77 -64.30 22.95 23.48
CA VAL A 77 -65.21 22.18 22.62
C VAL A 77 -64.41 21.32 21.62
N SER A 78 -63.37 21.90 21.02
CA SER A 78 -62.47 21.22 20.07
C SER A 78 -61.10 21.88 20.01
N GLY A 79 -60.16 21.24 19.30
CA GLY A 79 -58.78 21.71 19.09
C GLY A 79 -57.76 21.03 20.01
N PRO A 80 -56.47 21.44 19.92
CA PRO A 80 -55.39 20.96 20.78
C PRO A 80 -55.65 21.22 22.26
N THR A 81 -55.27 20.31 23.15
CA THR A 81 -55.63 20.40 24.58
C THR A 81 -55.00 21.64 25.22
N LEU A 82 -55.83 22.49 25.85
CA LEU A 82 -55.39 23.73 26.48
C LEU A 82 -55.33 23.63 28.01
N ASP A 83 -54.38 24.33 28.61
CA ASP A 83 -54.43 24.65 30.04
C ASP A 83 -55.29 25.89 30.27
N LEU A 84 -56.43 25.69 30.97
CA LEU A 84 -57.42 26.72 31.23
C LEU A 84 -57.32 27.21 32.68
N SER A 85 -57.02 28.50 32.87
CA SER A 85 -56.97 29.14 34.20
C SER A 85 -58.09 30.19 34.35
N GLY A 86 -58.88 30.08 35.42
CA GLY A 86 -60.04 30.95 35.66
C GLY A 86 -61.33 30.50 34.96
N SER A 87 -61.46 29.20 34.65
CA SER A 87 -62.60 28.61 33.93
C SER A 87 -63.96 28.73 34.63
N ASP A 88 -64.00 29.13 35.90
CA ASP A 88 -65.20 29.43 36.68
C ASP A 88 -65.43 30.93 36.91
N THR A 89 -64.70 31.80 36.20
CA THR A 89 -64.77 33.26 36.35
C THR A 89 -65.09 33.99 35.04
N SER A 90 -65.30 35.31 35.11
CA SER A 90 -65.52 36.16 33.92
C SER A 90 -64.26 36.35 33.05
N THR A 91 -63.10 35.95 33.54
CA THR A 91 -61.81 36.07 32.83
C THR A 91 -61.17 34.70 32.72
N LEU A 92 -60.92 34.25 31.50
CA LEU A 92 -60.22 33.00 31.22
C LEU A 92 -58.84 33.33 30.65
N THR A 93 -57.78 32.80 31.25
CA THR A 93 -56.45 32.80 30.66
C THR A 93 -56.18 31.41 30.08
N ILE A 94 -55.73 31.38 28.83
CA ILE A 94 -55.26 30.16 28.17
C ILE A 94 -53.79 30.32 27.78
N THR A 95 -53.03 29.24 27.92
CA THR A 95 -51.67 29.15 27.37
C THR A 95 -51.71 28.19 26.20
N ALA A 96 -51.19 28.62 25.06
CA ALA A 96 -51.20 27.83 23.84
C ALA A 96 -50.19 26.67 23.94
N PRO A 97 -50.60 25.42 23.62
CA PRO A 97 -49.68 24.30 23.51
C PRO A 97 -48.83 24.44 22.24
N ALA A 98 -47.69 23.74 22.21
CA ALA A 98 -46.93 23.55 20.99
C ALA A 98 -47.72 22.72 19.97
N VAL A 99 -47.64 23.07 18.69
CA VAL A 99 -48.35 22.44 17.57
C VAL A 99 -47.50 22.43 16.30
N GLU A 100 -47.44 21.27 15.63
CA GLU A 100 -46.71 21.10 14.36
C GLU A 100 -47.46 21.73 13.15
N GLU A 101 -48.77 21.93 13.26
CA GLU A 101 -49.60 22.56 12.23
C GLU A 101 -50.60 23.56 12.84
N ASP A 102 -50.94 24.60 12.07
CA ASP A 102 -52.01 25.54 12.42
C ASP A 102 -53.32 24.80 12.76
N ALA A 103 -53.97 25.19 13.87
CA ALA A 103 -55.18 24.53 14.36
C ALA A 103 -56.23 25.55 14.82
N ASP A 104 -57.50 25.15 14.75
CA ASP A 104 -58.60 25.94 15.33
C ASP A 104 -58.95 25.42 16.74
N ILE A 105 -59.02 26.34 17.70
CA ILE A 105 -59.50 26.11 19.06
C ILE A 105 -60.90 26.68 19.19
N VAL A 106 -61.85 25.87 19.64
CA VAL A 106 -63.21 26.36 19.99
C VAL A 106 -63.42 26.29 21.49
N LEU A 107 -63.71 27.43 22.11
CA LEU A 107 -64.05 27.56 23.52
C LEU A 107 -65.52 27.99 23.66
N ALA A 108 -66.24 27.38 24.59
CA ALA A 108 -67.59 27.75 24.97
C ALA A 108 -67.63 28.26 26.41
N LEU A 109 -68.31 29.39 26.64
CA LEU A 109 -68.69 29.87 27.97
C LEU A 109 -70.18 29.64 28.15
N THR A 110 -70.56 29.03 29.27
CA THR A 110 -71.94 29.03 29.77
C THR A 110 -72.01 29.84 31.05
N VAL A 111 -72.94 30.79 31.13
CA VAL A 111 -73.25 31.56 32.34
C VAL A 111 -74.64 31.20 32.86
N THR A 112 -74.79 31.18 34.19
CA THR A 112 -76.06 30.91 34.89
C THR A 112 -76.43 32.11 35.75
N ASP A 113 -77.70 32.54 35.74
CA ASP A 113 -78.22 33.58 36.63
C ASP A 113 -78.58 33.05 38.05
N ASP A 114 -79.09 33.90 38.94
CA ASP A 114 -79.47 33.53 40.30
C ASP A 114 -80.82 32.77 40.41
N ASP A 115 -81.50 32.59 39.27
CA ASP A 115 -82.77 31.84 39.11
C ASP A 115 -82.62 30.64 38.14
N ASP A 116 -81.39 30.12 38.00
CA ASP A 116 -80.99 28.92 37.25
C ASP A 116 -81.16 28.96 35.71
N ALA A 117 -81.44 30.10 35.07
CA ALA A 117 -81.44 30.17 33.60
C ALA A 117 -80.04 30.43 33.04
N THR A 118 -79.76 29.86 31.86
CA THR A 118 -78.42 29.82 31.27
C THR A 118 -78.35 30.47 29.90
N ALA A 119 -77.20 31.04 29.56
CA ALA A 119 -76.85 31.43 28.19
C ALA A 119 -75.42 31.02 27.86
N SER A 120 -75.16 30.72 26.59
CA SER A 120 -73.84 30.30 26.11
C SER A 120 -73.36 31.15 24.94
N ALA A 121 -72.05 31.35 24.88
CA ALA A 121 -71.34 31.93 23.74
C ALA A 121 -70.13 31.06 23.40
N GLU A 122 -69.79 31.01 22.12
CA GLU A 122 -68.59 30.33 21.62
C GLU A 122 -67.64 31.35 20.99
N VAL A 123 -66.35 31.03 21.02
CA VAL A 123 -65.29 31.75 20.34
C VAL A 123 -64.38 30.76 19.63
N ASN A 124 -63.97 31.11 18.41
CA ASN A 124 -62.98 30.36 17.64
C ASN A 124 -61.67 31.17 17.64
N ILE A 125 -60.57 30.51 17.99
CA ILE A 125 -59.22 31.08 18.03
C ILE A 125 -58.37 30.25 17.08
N ALA A 126 -57.76 30.90 16.09
CA ALA A 126 -56.78 30.29 15.22
C ALA A 126 -55.44 30.20 15.99
N LEU A 127 -55.07 29.00 16.39
CA LEU A 127 -53.75 28.68 16.93
C LEU A 127 -52.77 28.58 15.76
N LYS A 128 -51.76 29.44 15.75
CA LYS A 128 -50.69 29.47 14.77
C LYS A 128 -49.45 28.77 15.30
N ARG A 129 -48.89 27.87 14.49
CA ARG A 129 -47.54 27.34 14.76
C ARG A 129 -46.51 28.46 14.64
N LYS A 130 -45.37 28.31 15.31
CA LYS A 130 -44.25 29.24 15.22
C LYS A 130 -43.20 28.66 14.28
N ALA A 131 -43.12 29.23 13.09
CA ALA A 131 -42.18 28.78 12.07
C ALA A 131 -40.93 29.67 11.98
N LEU A 132 -39.79 29.04 11.72
CA LEU A 132 -38.52 29.67 11.38
C LEU A 132 -38.38 29.75 9.86
N LYS A 133 -38.00 30.91 9.34
CA LYS A 133 -37.91 31.18 7.89
C LYS A 133 -36.53 31.68 7.52
N ILE A 134 -35.87 30.97 6.62
CA ILE A 134 -34.55 31.32 6.10
C ILE A 134 -34.53 31.11 4.59
N THR A 135 -33.88 32.02 3.86
CA THR A 135 -33.63 31.87 2.42
C THR A 135 -32.17 31.49 2.23
N PHE A 136 -31.91 30.33 1.63
CA PHE A 136 -30.56 29.91 1.25
C PHE A 136 -30.27 30.35 -0.19
N GLU A 137 -29.12 30.98 -0.42
CA GLU A 137 -28.61 31.36 -1.75
C GLU A 137 -27.18 30.81 -1.92
N GLY A 138 -26.99 29.87 -2.84
CA GLY A 138 -25.71 29.20 -3.04
C GLY A 138 -25.49 28.71 -4.47
N ILE A 139 -24.38 28.02 -4.69
CA ILE A 139 -24.00 27.42 -5.98
C ILE A 139 -23.53 25.97 -5.80
N VAL A 140 -23.79 25.12 -6.78
CA VAL A 140 -23.20 23.78 -6.91
C VAL A 140 -22.11 23.82 -7.97
N THR A 141 -20.84 23.67 -7.57
CA THR A 141 -19.71 23.90 -8.48
C THR A 141 -18.45 23.14 -8.07
N ASP A 142 -17.73 22.62 -9.05
CA ASP A 142 -16.27 22.70 -9.17
C ASP A 142 -15.98 23.60 -10.39
N GLU A 143 -16.41 23.19 -11.57
CA GLU A 143 -17.09 24.01 -12.56
C GLU A 143 -18.62 23.95 -12.34
N PRO A 144 -19.41 24.91 -12.85
CA PRO A 144 -20.85 24.93 -12.60
C PRO A 144 -21.57 23.62 -12.97
N ILE A 145 -22.11 22.91 -11.96
CA ILE A 145 -22.83 21.65 -12.14
C ILE A 145 -24.27 21.95 -12.57
N VAL A 146 -24.47 21.98 -13.90
CA VAL A 146 -25.71 22.41 -14.55
C VAL A 146 -26.91 21.52 -14.18
N ASN A 147 -28.03 22.15 -13.78
CA ASN A 147 -29.29 21.46 -13.44
C ASN A 147 -29.13 20.36 -12.37
N SER A 148 -28.20 20.53 -11.42
CA SER A 148 -28.11 19.65 -10.26
C SER A 148 -29.38 19.75 -9.41
N SER A 149 -29.78 18.63 -8.79
CA SER A 149 -30.82 18.66 -7.77
C SER A 149 -30.18 18.79 -6.40
N VAL A 150 -30.54 19.83 -5.65
CA VAL A 150 -30.05 20.11 -4.31
C VAL A 150 -31.14 19.75 -3.31
N VAL A 151 -30.83 18.81 -2.43
CA VAL A 151 -31.70 18.32 -1.36
C VAL A 151 -31.19 18.85 -0.03
N PHE A 152 -32.03 19.58 0.68
CA PHE A 152 -31.80 20.02 2.05
C PHE A 152 -32.45 19.02 2.99
N GLN A 153 -31.66 18.47 3.92
CA GLN A 153 -32.13 17.59 4.98
C GLN A 153 -32.01 18.33 6.32
N ILE A 154 -33.14 18.44 7.03
CA ILE A 154 -33.25 19.10 8.34
C ILE A 154 -34.11 18.18 9.22
N GLY A 155 -33.48 17.50 10.19
CA GLY A 155 -34.14 16.42 10.92
C GLY A 155 -34.73 15.37 9.96
N ASP A 156 -36.04 15.16 10.07
CA ASP A 156 -36.82 14.25 9.20
C ASP A 156 -37.38 14.93 7.93
N GLU A 157 -37.26 16.26 7.80
CA GLU A 157 -37.79 17.02 6.67
C GLU A 157 -36.78 17.11 5.51
N GLN A 158 -37.31 17.14 4.28
CA GLN A 158 -36.52 17.29 3.06
C GLN A 158 -37.12 18.35 2.14
N PHE A 159 -36.26 19.22 1.62
CA PHE A 159 -36.62 20.26 0.63
C PHE A 159 -35.73 20.10 -0.60
N GLU A 160 -36.30 20.18 -1.80
CA GLU A 160 -35.57 19.99 -3.06
C GLU A 160 -35.67 21.24 -3.94
N VAL A 161 -34.55 21.68 -4.50
CA VAL A 161 -34.45 22.78 -5.47
C VAL A 161 -33.51 22.36 -6.61
N THR A 162 -33.82 22.79 -7.83
CA THR A 162 -32.93 22.55 -8.98
C THR A 162 -32.09 23.79 -9.23
N ALA A 163 -30.77 23.60 -9.30
CA ALA A 163 -29.83 24.64 -9.67
C ALA A 163 -30.02 25.08 -11.14
N ASP A 164 -29.64 26.31 -11.46
CA ASP A 164 -29.73 26.83 -12.82
C ASP A 164 -28.54 26.39 -13.71
N ALA A 165 -28.41 27.00 -14.89
CA ALA A 165 -27.35 26.69 -15.84
C ALA A 165 -25.95 27.20 -15.41
N GLN A 166 -25.88 27.94 -14.31
CA GLN A 166 -24.66 28.40 -13.66
C GLN A 166 -24.48 27.70 -12.30
N GLY A 167 -25.22 26.62 -12.02
CA GLY A 167 -25.16 25.90 -10.74
C GLY A 167 -25.82 26.64 -9.58
N ARG A 168 -26.44 27.82 -9.80
CA ARG A 168 -26.96 28.66 -8.71
C ARG A 168 -28.34 28.20 -8.27
N PHE A 169 -28.63 28.27 -6.98
CA PHE A 169 -29.95 27.99 -6.43
C PHE A 169 -30.36 29.05 -5.40
N SER A 170 -31.67 29.18 -5.20
CA SER A 170 -32.26 29.96 -4.12
C SER A 170 -33.52 29.27 -3.64
N VAL A 171 -33.62 29.01 -2.33
CA VAL A 171 -34.74 28.28 -1.73
C VAL A 171 -35.17 28.95 -0.42
N ASP A 172 -36.47 29.12 -0.26
CA ASP A 172 -37.09 29.55 0.99
C ASP A 172 -37.45 28.30 1.81
N ILE A 173 -36.83 28.14 2.98
CA ILE A 173 -37.10 27.05 3.91
C ILE A 173 -37.90 27.59 5.09
N GLU A 174 -38.97 26.86 5.43
CA GLU A 174 -39.83 27.17 6.57
C GLU A 174 -40.02 25.91 7.43
N VAL A 175 -39.31 25.83 8.56
CA VAL A 175 -39.37 24.72 9.52
C VAL A 175 -40.05 25.15 10.82
N ASP A 176 -40.45 24.18 11.63
CA ASP A 176 -41.02 24.44 12.96
C ASP A 176 -39.96 24.96 13.94
N ASP A 177 -40.37 25.67 15.01
CA ASP A 177 -39.41 26.12 16.03
C ASP A 177 -38.85 24.98 16.89
N SER A 178 -39.48 23.79 16.86
CA SER A 178 -38.90 22.56 17.41
C SER A 178 -37.59 22.17 16.73
N ASP A 179 -37.46 22.48 15.43
CA ASP A 179 -36.33 22.08 14.59
C ASP A 179 -35.22 23.14 14.58
N ALA A 180 -35.32 24.16 15.44
CA ALA A 180 -34.35 25.24 15.53
C ALA A 180 -32.91 24.75 15.74
N ASN A 181 -32.74 23.63 16.45
CA ASN A 181 -31.45 23.04 16.77
C ASN A 181 -31.05 21.90 15.82
N GLU A 182 -31.88 21.57 14.83
CA GLU A 182 -31.56 20.54 13.84
C GLU A 182 -30.52 21.07 12.86
N LEU A 183 -29.50 20.26 12.60
CA LEU A 183 -28.44 20.55 11.62
C LEU A 183 -28.99 20.54 10.20
N VAL A 184 -28.38 21.31 9.31
CA VAL A 184 -28.77 21.38 7.89
C VAL A 184 -27.72 20.69 7.03
N LYS A 185 -28.13 19.67 6.26
CA LYS A 185 -27.26 19.00 5.28
C LYS A 185 -27.77 19.26 3.86
N LEU A 186 -26.90 19.73 2.98
CA LEU A 186 -27.18 19.92 1.56
C LEU A 186 -26.54 18.76 0.78
N VAL A 187 -27.31 18.11 -0.08
CA VAL A 187 -26.81 17.06 -0.98
C VAL A 187 -27.18 17.45 -2.42
N ALA A 188 -26.18 17.67 -3.26
CA ALA A 188 -26.35 18.03 -4.66
C ALA A 188 -26.02 16.84 -5.57
N TYR A 189 -27.00 16.41 -6.35
CA TYR A 189 -26.86 15.33 -7.33
C TYR A 189 -26.67 15.90 -8.73
N GLY A 190 -25.61 15.46 -9.41
CA GLY A 190 -25.39 15.74 -10.82
C GLY A 190 -26.45 15.11 -11.72
N ASN A 191 -26.68 15.72 -12.88
CA ASN A 191 -27.52 15.10 -13.89
C ASN A 191 -26.73 13.96 -14.56
N ASN A 192 -27.13 12.70 -14.37
CA ASN A 192 -26.43 11.53 -14.91
C ASN A 192 -26.21 11.50 -16.45
N SER A 193 -26.89 12.35 -17.23
CA SER A 193 -26.63 12.49 -18.67
C SER A 193 -25.59 13.58 -19.02
N ILE A 194 -25.17 14.37 -18.04
CA ILE A 194 -24.27 15.53 -18.19
C ILE A 194 -23.05 15.34 -17.28
N ASN A 195 -23.29 15.12 -15.97
CA ASN A 195 -22.29 14.97 -14.92
C ASN A 195 -22.59 13.67 -14.15
N PRO A 196 -22.27 12.49 -14.71
CA PRO A 196 -22.54 11.20 -14.08
C PRO A 196 -21.74 11.01 -12.80
N GLY A 197 -22.36 10.42 -11.77
CA GLY A 197 -21.68 10.08 -10.51
C GLY A 197 -21.38 11.25 -9.59
N VAL A 198 -21.71 12.49 -9.97
CA VAL A 198 -21.54 13.66 -9.08
C VAL A 198 -22.55 13.60 -7.93
N GLU A 199 -22.02 13.51 -6.72
CA GLU A 199 -22.73 13.64 -5.45
C GLU A 199 -21.89 14.54 -4.55
N PHE A 200 -22.31 15.80 -4.38
CA PHE A 200 -21.64 16.76 -3.51
C PHE A 200 -22.44 17.00 -2.25
N VAL A 201 -21.75 17.23 -1.14
CA VAL A 201 -22.36 17.41 0.18
C VAL A 201 -21.77 18.62 0.88
N SER A 202 -22.61 19.34 1.63
CA SER A 202 -22.19 20.35 2.60
C SER A 202 -22.96 20.15 3.90
N GLN A 203 -22.25 20.13 5.02
CA GLN A 203 -22.81 19.98 6.36
C GLN A 203 -22.73 21.32 7.10
N LEU A 204 -23.90 21.87 7.43
CA LEU A 204 -24.02 23.14 8.12
C LEU A 204 -24.51 22.95 9.56
N LYS A 205 -24.38 24.03 10.33
CA LYS A 205 -24.90 24.15 11.70
C LYS A 205 -26.43 24.18 11.75
N SER A 206 -26.97 24.38 12.95
CA SER A 206 -28.42 24.38 13.17
C SER A 206 -29.11 25.57 12.51
N ILE A 207 -30.40 25.41 12.22
CA ILE A 207 -31.24 26.50 11.67
C ILE A 207 -31.15 27.78 12.52
N SER A 208 -31.10 27.66 13.85
CA SER A 208 -30.99 28.81 14.75
C SER A 208 -29.68 29.59 14.58
N THR A 209 -28.57 28.88 14.43
CA THR A 209 -27.24 29.46 14.20
C THR A 209 -27.16 30.09 12.81
N LEU A 210 -27.64 29.39 11.79
CA LEU A 210 -27.68 29.89 10.42
C LEU A 210 -28.57 31.13 10.28
N LEU A 211 -29.71 31.19 10.99
CA LEU A 211 -30.54 32.39 11.05
C LEU A 211 -29.84 33.58 11.69
N ALA A 212 -28.99 33.33 12.70
CA ALA A 212 -28.20 34.39 13.32
C ALA A 212 -27.12 34.92 12.36
N GLN A 213 -26.49 34.04 11.57
CA GLN A 213 -25.53 34.38 10.52
C GLN A 213 -26.19 35.18 9.39
N ALA A 214 -27.36 34.75 8.92
CA ALA A 214 -28.20 35.45 7.93
C ALA A 214 -28.68 36.85 8.38
N GLY A 215 -28.55 37.18 9.66
CA GLY A 215 -28.85 38.51 10.18
C GLY A 215 -30.32 38.93 9.99
N ALA A 216 -30.53 40.20 9.63
CA ALA A 216 -31.85 40.84 9.70
C ALA A 216 -32.70 40.70 8.42
N ASP A 217 -32.09 40.33 7.28
CA ASP A 217 -32.83 40.09 6.04
C ASP A 217 -33.23 38.62 5.86
N GLY A 218 -32.71 37.73 6.71
CA GLY A 218 -33.07 36.31 6.75
C GLY A 218 -32.55 35.53 5.54
N LYS A 219 -31.55 36.07 4.86
CA LYS A 219 -30.88 35.44 3.71
C LYS A 219 -29.50 34.96 4.13
N LEU A 220 -29.18 33.72 3.79
CA LEU A 220 -27.86 33.15 4.00
C LEU A 220 -27.19 32.96 2.64
N SER A 221 -26.17 33.78 2.36
CA SER A 221 -25.32 33.64 1.17
C SER A 221 -23.89 33.27 1.54
N LYS A 222 -23.02 33.09 0.52
CA LYS A 222 -21.61 32.72 0.74
C LYS A 222 -20.84 33.73 1.59
N GLU A 223 -21.24 35.00 1.57
CA GLU A 223 -20.66 36.06 2.39
C GLU A 223 -21.04 35.97 3.87
N ASP A 224 -22.12 35.26 4.20
CA ASP A 224 -22.55 35.00 5.58
C ASP A 224 -22.02 33.65 6.09
N ASN A 225 -22.06 32.63 5.22
CA ASN A 225 -21.55 31.29 5.47
C ASN A 225 -21.16 30.63 4.16
N PHE A 226 -19.86 30.43 3.94
CA PHE A 226 -19.32 29.85 2.72
C PHE A 226 -19.90 28.45 2.40
N GLY A 227 -20.28 27.68 3.44
CA GLY A 227 -20.82 26.33 3.29
C GLY A 227 -22.16 26.24 2.55
N VAL A 228 -22.84 27.35 2.25
CA VAL A 228 -24.02 27.31 1.35
C VAL A 228 -23.64 26.95 -0.09
N ASN A 229 -22.37 27.11 -0.47
CA ASN A 229 -21.83 26.55 -1.69
C ASN A 229 -21.60 25.04 -1.50
N VAL A 230 -22.05 24.23 -2.45
CA VAL A 230 -21.92 22.77 -2.42
C VAL A 230 -20.90 22.36 -3.48
N THR A 231 -19.69 22.03 -3.05
CA THR A 231 -18.52 21.91 -3.93
C THR A 231 -17.74 20.62 -3.70
N ASN A 232 -16.72 20.36 -4.52
CA ASN A 232 -15.72 19.32 -4.24
C ASN A 232 -15.05 19.50 -2.86
N VAL A 233 -14.84 20.75 -2.42
CA VAL A 233 -14.19 21.08 -1.14
C VAL A 233 -15.11 20.81 0.07
N THR A 234 -16.40 21.19 0.00
CA THR A 234 -17.35 20.89 1.10
C THR A 234 -17.63 19.39 1.18
N THR A 235 -17.60 18.70 0.05
CA THR A 235 -17.77 17.25 -0.03
C THR A 235 -16.60 16.52 0.60
N ALA A 236 -15.37 16.96 0.32
CA ALA A 236 -14.17 16.45 0.98
C ALA A 236 -14.21 16.64 2.50
N GLU A 237 -14.65 17.80 2.99
CA GLU A 237 -14.84 18.04 4.43
C GLU A 237 -15.88 17.07 5.01
N PHE A 238 -17.04 16.92 4.36
CA PHE A 238 -18.07 15.98 4.82
C PHE A 238 -17.60 14.52 4.86
N ALA A 239 -16.82 14.09 3.87
CA ALA A 239 -16.22 12.76 3.87
C ALA A 239 -15.30 12.57 5.09
N LEU A 240 -14.45 13.56 5.40
CA LEU A 240 -13.58 13.51 6.59
C LEU A 240 -14.34 13.51 7.91
N LEU A 241 -15.42 14.29 8.00
CA LEU A 241 -16.28 14.36 9.19
C LEU A 241 -16.93 13.00 9.52
N THR A 242 -17.30 12.23 8.50
CA THR A 242 -18.06 10.96 8.67
C THR A 242 -17.17 9.72 8.68
N ARG A 243 -15.96 9.78 8.11
CA ARG A 243 -15.02 8.65 8.00
C ARG A 243 -14.61 8.06 9.35
N ASP A 244 -14.57 8.88 10.39
CA ASP A 244 -14.20 8.45 11.74
C ASP A 244 -15.37 7.78 12.50
N GLY A 245 -16.55 7.64 11.85
CA GLY A 245 -17.75 7.05 12.43
C GLY A 245 -18.42 7.95 13.47
N ALA A 246 -18.17 9.26 13.41
CA ALA A 246 -18.77 10.24 14.29
C ALA A 246 -20.28 10.39 13.98
N ASP A 247 -21.12 10.25 14.99
CA ASP A 247 -22.54 10.55 14.89
C ASP A 247 -22.75 12.07 15.01
N ILE A 248 -22.81 12.76 13.86
CA ILE A 248 -22.98 14.21 13.78
C ILE A 248 -24.46 14.55 13.93
N ASN A 249 -24.93 14.64 15.17
CA ASN A 249 -26.33 14.91 15.51
C ASN A 249 -26.55 16.19 16.34
N SER A 250 -25.48 16.94 16.62
CA SER A 250 -25.51 18.19 17.36
C SER A 250 -24.40 19.12 16.87
N GLU A 251 -24.51 20.41 17.17
CA GLU A 251 -23.45 21.37 16.84
C GLU A 251 -22.14 21.08 17.58
N GLU A 252 -22.22 20.64 18.84
CA GLU A 252 -21.03 20.25 19.63
C GLU A 252 -20.30 19.07 18.99
N ALA A 253 -21.04 18.04 18.55
CA ALA A 253 -20.45 16.90 17.85
C ALA A 253 -19.87 17.28 16.48
N LEU A 254 -20.49 18.24 15.78
CA LEU A 254 -19.95 18.78 14.53
C LEU A 254 -18.66 19.58 14.75
N ASP A 255 -18.64 20.47 15.75
CA ASP A 255 -17.45 21.27 16.08
C ASP A 255 -16.27 20.37 16.49
N ASP A 256 -16.52 19.36 17.33
CA ASP A 256 -15.52 18.35 17.72
C ASP A 256 -14.97 17.57 16.50
N ALA A 257 -15.84 17.20 15.56
CA ALA A 257 -15.44 16.50 14.34
C ALA A 257 -14.65 17.41 13.39
N LEU A 258 -15.01 18.70 13.31
CA LEU A 258 -14.29 19.68 12.49
C LEU A 258 -12.85 19.88 12.99
N LEU A 259 -12.58 19.87 14.30
CA LEU A 259 -11.21 19.95 14.84
C LEU A 259 -10.29 18.84 14.32
N ALA A 260 -10.86 17.69 13.97
CA ALA A 260 -10.15 16.53 13.46
C ALA A 260 -9.91 16.55 11.94
N VAL A 261 -10.45 17.55 11.22
CA VAL A 261 -10.28 17.73 9.78
C VAL A 261 -8.88 18.26 9.47
N ASP A 262 -8.16 17.53 8.62
CA ASP A 262 -6.85 17.92 8.13
C ASP A 262 -6.97 18.73 6.83
N ALA A 263 -6.33 19.89 6.80
CA ALA A 263 -6.36 20.80 5.67
C ALA A 263 -5.76 20.21 4.38
N ASP A 264 -4.62 19.51 4.46
CA ASP A 264 -3.99 18.95 3.26
C ASP A 264 -4.79 17.76 2.74
N GLU A 265 -5.29 16.90 3.65
CA GLU A 265 -6.15 15.79 3.28
C GLU A 265 -7.46 16.29 2.64
N LYS A 266 -8.07 17.34 3.20
CA LYS A 266 -9.26 17.97 2.62
C LYS A 266 -9.01 18.45 1.19
N LEU A 267 -7.88 19.11 0.94
CA LEU A 267 -7.52 19.58 -0.40
C LEU A 267 -7.18 18.40 -1.35
N LEU A 268 -6.50 17.37 -0.87
CA LEU A 268 -6.27 16.14 -1.64
C LEU A 268 -7.59 15.54 -2.12
N LEU A 269 -8.53 15.29 -1.20
CA LEU A 269 -9.83 14.70 -1.54
C LEU A 269 -10.63 15.60 -2.49
N ALA A 270 -10.59 16.92 -2.29
CA ALA A 270 -11.22 17.88 -3.18
C ALA A 270 -10.60 17.84 -4.60
N SER A 271 -9.28 17.67 -4.71
CA SER A 271 -8.59 17.50 -5.99
C SER A 271 -8.99 16.20 -6.70
N LEU A 272 -9.12 15.08 -5.97
CA LEU A 272 -9.55 13.82 -6.58
C LEU A 272 -10.96 13.92 -7.17
N ILE A 273 -11.87 14.58 -6.45
CA ILE A 273 -13.22 14.86 -6.96
C ILE A 273 -13.14 15.73 -8.22
N LYS A 274 -12.37 16.82 -8.18
CA LYS A 274 -12.22 17.76 -9.31
C LYS A 274 -11.65 17.05 -10.55
N ILE A 275 -10.66 16.18 -10.39
CA ILE A 275 -10.09 15.39 -11.51
C ILE A 275 -11.15 14.52 -12.17
N ILE A 276 -12.02 13.86 -11.39
CA ILE A 276 -13.11 13.03 -11.93
C ILE A 276 -14.13 13.87 -12.70
N VAL A 277 -14.42 15.09 -12.25
CA VAL A 277 -15.47 15.92 -12.84
C VAL A 277 -14.98 16.69 -14.06
N ASP A 278 -13.75 17.22 -14.01
CA ASP A 278 -13.24 18.15 -15.03
C ASP A 278 -12.40 17.48 -16.13
N ASN A 279 -11.91 16.25 -15.92
CA ASN A 279 -10.98 15.60 -16.83
C ASN A 279 -11.58 14.34 -17.49
N GLU A 280 -11.87 14.43 -18.80
CA GLU A 280 -12.43 13.32 -19.60
C GLU A 280 -11.57 12.06 -19.65
N ASN A 281 -10.28 12.12 -19.25
CA ASN A 281 -9.40 10.95 -19.21
C ASN A 281 -9.60 10.10 -17.95
N TYR A 282 -10.29 10.61 -16.93
CA TYR A 282 -10.53 9.92 -15.67
C TYR A 282 -12.02 9.66 -15.48
N GLU A 283 -12.35 8.45 -15.05
CA GLU A 283 -13.72 8.04 -14.68
C GLU A 283 -13.69 7.45 -13.27
N LEU A 284 -14.86 7.35 -12.64
CA LEU A 284 -14.97 6.71 -11.32
C LEU A 284 -14.43 5.26 -11.39
N PRO A 285 -13.61 4.83 -10.42
CA PRO A 285 -13.09 3.47 -10.38
C PRO A 285 -14.19 2.40 -10.36
N GLU A 286 -13.86 1.18 -10.79
CA GLU A 286 -14.81 0.06 -10.77
C GLU A 286 -15.30 -0.21 -9.34
N GLY A 287 -16.63 -0.24 -9.16
CA GLY A 287 -17.26 -0.47 -7.86
C GLY A 287 -17.59 0.79 -7.07
N VAL A 288 -17.11 1.96 -7.51
CA VAL A 288 -17.40 3.26 -6.90
C VAL A 288 -18.59 3.91 -7.59
N GLU A 289 -19.64 4.24 -6.82
CA GLU A 289 -20.92 4.73 -7.39
C GLU A 289 -20.98 6.25 -7.56
N SER A 290 -20.25 7.01 -6.74
CA SER A 290 -20.26 8.48 -6.77
C SER A 290 -18.94 9.13 -6.35
N THR A 291 -18.80 10.44 -6.59
CA THR A 291 -17.67 11.24 -6.12
C THR A 291 -17.53 11.22 -4.60
N LEU A 292 -18.65 11.17 -3.85
CA LEU A 292 -18.64 11.04 -2.40
C LEU A 292 -18.17 9.65 -1.98
N ASP A 293 -18.63 8.60 -2.67
CA ASP A 293 -18.22 7.21 -2.41
C ASP A 293 -16.69 7.05 -2.55
N LEU A 294 -16.12 7.64 -3.62
CA LEU A 294 -14.68 7.67 -3.87
C LEU A 294 -13.89 8.20 -2.67
N VAL A 295 -14.26 9.37 -2.14
CA VAL A 295 -13.50 10.04 -1.08
C VAL A 295 -13.89 9.60 0.34
N SER A 296 -14.91 8.77 0.47
CA SER A 296 -15.34 8.22 1.77
C SER A 296 -14.58 6.94 2.15
N ASN A 297 -13.92 6.29 1.18
CA ASN A 297 -13.20 5.04 1.36
C ASN A 297 -11.69 5.22 1.11
N SER A 298 -10.88 4.93 2.13
CA SER A 298 -9.41 5.05 2.04
C SER A 298 -8.79 4.17 0.94
N GLU A 299 -9.35 2.99 0.68
CA GLU A 299 -8.82 2.11 -0.37
C GLU A 299 -9.06 2.67 -1.77
N ASP A 300 -10.24 3.26 -2.01
CA ASP A 300 -10.59 3.86 -3.30
C ASP A 300 -9.77 5.13 -3.54
N ILE A 301 -9.53 5.93 -2.49
CA ILE A 301 -8.60 7.07 -2.51
C ILE A 301 -7.19 6.60 -2.95
N ASP A 302 -6.60 5.64 -2.24
CA ASP A 302 -5.24 5.17 -2.52
C ASP A 302 -5.12 4.62 -3.96
N ASN A 303 -6.12 3.84 -4.40
CA ASN A 303 -6.14 3.29 -5.75
C ASN A 303 -6.21 4.39 -6.81
N PHE A 304 -7.01 5.42 -6.59
CA PHE A 304 -7.19 6.50 -7.54
C PHE A 304 -5.98 7.44 -7.56
N VAL A 305 -5.41 7.79 -6.39
CA VAL A 305 -4.14 8.55 -6.28
C VAL A 305 -3.03 7.86 -7.08
N ASN A 306 -2.84 6.55 -6.87
CA ASN A 306 -1.83 5.78 -7.59
C ASN A 306 -2.11 5.74 -9.10
N THR A 307 -3.38 5.73 -9.50
CA THR A 307 -3.76 5.74 -10.92
C THR A 307 -3.38 7.08 -11.56
N VAL A 308 -3.75 8.20 -10.93
CA VAL A 308 -3.44 9.56 -11.38
C VAL A 308 -1.93 9.79 -11.43
N GLU A 309 -1.22 9.56 -10.33
CA GLU A 309 0.24 9.77 -10.26
C GLU A 309 1.03 8.82 -11.19
N SER A 310 0.43 7.68 -11.58
CA SER A 310 1.08 6.82 -12.57
C SER A 310 0.92 7.33 -14.00
N GLN A 311 -0.23 7.94 -14.32
CA GLN A 311 -0.56 8.39 -15.67
C GLN A 311 -0.09 9.81 -15.95
N GLU A 312 -0.22 10.71 -14.98
CA GLU A 312 0.13 12.12 -15.06
C GLU A 312 0.70 12.62 -13.71
N PRO A 313 2.00 12.40 -13.46
CA PRO A 313 2.66 12.81 -12.22
C PRO A 313 2.49 14.31 -11.94
N GLY A 314 2.13 14.64 -10.70
CA GLY A 314 1.95 16.03 -10.25
C GLY A 314 0.61 16.69 -10.61
N LEU A 315 -0.30 16.00 -11.32
CA LEU A 315 -1.64 16.51 -11.61
C LEU A 315 -2.43 16.83 -10.33
N ILE A 316 -2.29 16.01 -9.28
CA ILE A 316 -2.97 16.25 -8.01
C ILE A 316 -2.52 17.58 -7.39
N GLU A 317 -1.21 17.81 -7.35
CA GLU A 317 -0.65 19.04 -6.78
C GLU A 317 -1.01 20.27 -7.61
N SER A 318 -0.98 20.20 -8.95
CA SER A 318 -1.46 21.32 -9.78
C SER A 318 -2.96 21.59 -9.57
N THR A 319 -3.76 20.53 -9.39
CA THR A 319 -5.21 20.66 -9.11
C THR A 319 -5.45 21.30 -7.74
N LYS A 320 -4.63 20.98 -6.73
CA LYS A 320 -4.69 21.66 -5.41
C LYS A 320 -4.48 23.16 -5.56
N GLU A 321 -3.49 23.58 -6.36
CA GLU A 321 -3.23 25.01 -6.62
C GLU A 321 -4.40 25.69 -7.34
N GLU A 322 -5.02 25.04 -8.33
CA GLU A 322 -6.22 25.56 -8.99
C GLU A 322 -7.38 25.79 -8.01
N ILE A 323 -7.58 24.87 -7.05
CA ILE A 323 -8.60 25.02 -6.00
C ILE A 323 -8.31 26.22 -5.10
N LYS A 324 -7.04 26.43 -4.71
CA LYS A 324 -6.64 27.56 -3.85
C LYS A 324 -6.85 28.92 -4.52
N GLU A 325 -6.87 28.98 -5.85
CA GLU A 325 -7.05 30.22 -6.62
C GLU A 325 -8.52 30.55 -6.95
N ASP A 326 -9.46 29.64 -6.70
CA ASP A 326 -10.88 29.77 -7.09
C ASP A 326 -11.78 30.33 -5.96
N ASP A 327 -12.35 31.52 -6.16
CA ASP A 327 -13.17 32.26 -5.18
C ASP A 327 -14.58 31.70 -4.94
N GLU A 328 -14.98 30.66 -5.68
CA GLU A 328 -16.18 29.87 -5.39
C GLU A 328 -15.86 28.57 -4.62
N LEU A 329 -14.58 28.18 -4.54
CA LEU A 329 -14.09 27.00 -3.81
C LEU A 329 -13.35 27.33 -2.50
N VAL A 330 -12.74 28.52 -2.42
CA VAL A 330 -12.12 29.08 -1.21
C VAL A 330 -12.76 30.41 -0.79
N ASP A 331 -12.63 30.78 0.48
CA ASP A 331 -13.20 31.99 1.05
C ASP A 331 -12.16 33.12 1.12
N GLN A 332 -12.34 34.17 0.32
CA GLN A 332 -11.47 35.35 0.33
C GLN A 332 -11.84 36.37 1.43
N THR A 333 -13.00 36.18 2.07
CA THR A 333 -13.59 37.12 3.04
C THR A 333 -13.52 36.61 4.46
N VAL A 334 -12.31 36.30 4.91
CA VAL A 334 -12.06 35.73 6.25
C VAL A 334 -12.10 36.76 7.37
N THR A 335 -12.39 36.30 8.59
CA THR A 335 -12.42 37.17 9.77
C THR A 335 -11.01 37.49 10.28
N SER A 336 -10.93 38.45 11.22
CA SER A 336 -9.64 38.87 11.78
C SER A 336 -8.88 37.72 12.44
N ILE A 337 -7.58 37.62 12.20
CA ILE A 337 -6.70 36.59 12.78
C ILE A 337 -6.25 36.89 14.22
N VAL A 338 -6.70 37.97 14.87
CA VAL A 338 -6.27 38.30 16.25
C VAL A 338 -6.68 37.19 17.22
N GLY A 339 -5.72 36.54 17.87
CA GLY A 339 -5.97 35.40 18.77
C GLY A 339 -4.72 34.56 19.07
N GLU A 340 -4.93 33.43 19.74
CA GLU A 340 -3.92 32.42 20.07
C GLU A 340 -4.29 31.10 19.39
N TYR A 341 -3.39 30.54 18.59
CA TYR A 341 -3.69 29.42 17.71
C TYR A 341 -2.68 28.29 17.83
N ILE A 342 -3.13 27.10 17.44
CA ILE A 342 -2.33 25.91 17.18
C ILE A 342 -2.40 25.66 15.66
N LEU A 343 -1.23 25.61 15.03
CA LEU A 343 -1.06 25.13 13.66
C LEU A 343 -0.67 23.65 13.74
N MET A 344 -1.39 22.76 13.05
CA MET A 344 -1.07 21.33 13.00
C MET A 344 -1.67 20.62 11.79
N GLN A 345 -1.25 19.39 11.56
CA GLN A 345 -1.86 18.46 10.59
C GLN A 345 -2.52 17.30 11.36
N PRO A 346 -3.83 17.38 11.69
CA PRO A 346 -4.56 16.35 12.44
C PRO A 346 -4.49 14.96 11.82
N GLN A 347 -4.23 14.83 10.52
CA GLN A 347 -4.08 13.53 9.86
C GLN A 347 -2.90 12.73 10.44
N TYR A 348 -1.87 13.38 10.97
CA TYR A 348 -0.65 12.73 11.43
C TYR A 348 -0.39 12.95 12.93
N TYR A 349 -0.08 11.87 13.66
CA TYR A 349 0.31 11.95 15.06
C TYR A 349 1.62 12.72 15.27
N ARG A 350 2.49 12.76 14.25
CA ARG A 350 3.81 13.38 14.28
C ARG A 350 4.02 14.21 13.02
N ALA A 351 3.40 15.37 13.00
CA ALA A 351 3.61 16.39 11.99
C ALA A 351 4.26 17.64 12.59
N SER A 352 4.65 18.57 11.71
CA SER A 352 5.03 19.92 12.12
C SER A 352 3.87 20.58 12.86
N THR A 353 4.18 21.28 13.95
CA THR A 353 3.19 22.04 14.72
C THR A 353 3.80 23.31 15.27
N ALA A 354 2.98 24.34 15.42
CA ALA A 354 3.38 25.63 15.96
C ALA A 354 2.27 26.24 16.81
N GLN A 355 2.65 27.05 17.80
CA GLN A 355 1.75 27.98 18.46
C GLN A 355 1.98 29.38 17.89
N LEU A 356 0.89 30.05 17.50
CA LEU A 356 0.93 31.38 16.90
C LEU A 356 0.03 32.33 17.69
N GLU A 357 0.59 33.43 18.18
CA GLU A 357 -0.13 34.50 18.85
C GLU A 357 -0.13 35.77 17.97
N PHE A 358 -1.31 36.28 17.63
CA PHE A 358 -1.50 37.51 16.86
C PHE A 358 -2.19 38.57 17.72
N LYS A 359 -1.45 39.63 18.10
CA LYS A 359 -1.97 40.72 18.93
C LYS A 359 -2.60 41.82 18.08
N ALA A 360 -3.66 42.43 18.60
CA ALA A 360 -4.36 43.55 17.96
C ALA A 360 -3.50 44.80 17.71
N ASP A 361 -2.31 44.90 18.30
CA ASP A 361 -1.36 46.00 18.06
C ASP A 361 -0.41 45.75 16.87
N GLY A 362 -0.59 44.64 16.14
CA GLY A 362 0.23 44.24 14.99
C GLY A 362 1.53 43.52 15.36
N THR A 363 1.70 43.15 16.64
CA THR A 363 2.80 42.28 17.09
C THR A 363 2.30 40.85 17.26
N GLY A 364 3.22 39.89 17.27
CA GLY A 364 2.89 38.49 17.49
C GLY A 364 4.08 37.66 17.96
N TYR A 365 3.81 36.40 18.24
CA TYR A 365 4.79 35.44 18.72
C TYR A 365 4.53 34.06 18.11
N ALA A 366 5.60 33.37 17.72
CA ALA A 366 5.56 32.01 17.22
C ALA A 366 6.45 31.13 18.10
N SER A 367 5.93 29.98 18.51
CA SER A 367 6.71 28.89 19.10
C SER A 367 6.61 27.65 18.21
N LEU A 368 7.75 27.17 17.73
CA LEU A 368 7.89 25.97 16.93
C LEU A 368 8.66 24.90 17.74
N ILE A 369 8.88 23.74 17.15
CA ILE A 369 9.67 22.67 17.80
C ILE A 369 11.15 23.05 17.97
N ASP A 370 11.68 23.88 17.08
CA ASP A 370 13.10 24.20 16.94
C ASP A 370 13.44 25.67 17.23
N VAL A 371 12.47 26.58 17.21
CA VAL A 371 12.70 28.01 17.40
C VAL A 371 11.47 28.75 17.94
N ASP A 372 11.73 29.77 18.75
CA ASP A 372 10.75 30.75 19.21
C ASP A 372 11.10 32.14 18.68
N THR A 373 10.11 32.90 18.24
CA THR A 373 10.35 34.25 17.71
C THR A 373 9.17 35.20 17.88
N SER A 374 9.49 36.48 18.13
CA SER A 374 8.52 37.57 18.05
C SER A 374 8.52 38.16 16.64
N PHE A 375 7.35 38.55 16.15
CA PHE A 375 7.19 39.12 14.82
C PHE A 375 6.24 40.32 14.82
N ASN A 376 6.25 41.08 13.73
CA ASN A 376 5.17 42.02 13.40
C ASN A 376 4.34 41.43 12.27
N TRP A 377 3.04 41.69 12.25
CA TRP A 377 2.16 41.14 11.23
C TRP A 377 1.13 42.17 10.74
N SER A 378 0.59 41.89 9.56
CA SER A 378 -0.56 42.60 9.01
C SER A 378 -1.41 41.61 8.21
N GLN A 379 -2.73 41.80 8.25
CA GLN A 379 -3.68 41.02 7.45
C GLN A 379 -4.29 41.91 6.37
N GLN A 380 -4.33 41.40 5.14
CA GLN A 380 -5.10 41.95 4.03
C GLN A 380 -5.98 40.83 3.47
N GLU A 381 -7.29 40.90 3.70
CA GLU A 381 -8.22 39.82 3.33
C GLU A 381 -7.72 38.48 3.90
N GLN A 382 -7.43 37.50 3.06
CA GLN A 382 -6.91 36.18 3.41
C GLN A 382 -5.40 36.11 3.70
N ASP A 383 -4.63 37.12 3.28
CA ASP A 383 -3.17 37.10 3.37
C ASP A 383 -2.67 37.67 4.70
N ILE A 384 -1.87 36.89 5.44
CA ILE A 384 -1.22 37.31 6.69
C ILE A 384 0.29 37.36 6.45
N THR A 385 0.80 38.58 6.29
CA THR A 385 2.25 38.80 6.15
C THR A 385 2.92 38.85 7.51
N ILE A 386 3.88 37.96 7.77
CA ILE A 386 4.61 37.89 9.04
C ILE A 386 6.06 38.35 8.84
N ASN A 387 6.43 39.42 9.53
CA ASN A 387 7.75 40.04 9.42
C ASN A 387 8.58 39.84 10.68
N LEU A 388 9.63 39.03 10.57
CA LEU A 388 10.63 38.85 11.63
C LEU A 388 11.50 40.13 11.76
N ALA A 389 11.86 40.50 12.98
CA ALA A 389 12.70 41.69 13.21
C ALA A 389 14.16 41.48 12.72
N GLU A 390 14.66 40.25 12.88
CA GLU A 390 15.94 39.76 12.36
C GLU A 390 15.88 38.24 12.19
N PRO A 391 16.72 37.64 11.33
CA PRO A 391 16.84 36.18 11.20
C PRO A 391 17.11 35.50 12.54
N VAL A 392 16.38 34.44 12.85
CA VAL A 392 16.47 33.74 14.14
C VAL A 392 17.26 32.45 13.98
N LEU A 393 18.31 32.29 14.79
CA LEU A 393 19.16 31.11 14.76
C LEU A 393 18.38 29.87 15.22
N ILE A 394 18.33 28.84 14.39
CA ILE A 394 17.74 27.53 14.71
C ILE A 394 18.82 26.62 15.32
N ASN A 395 19.87 26.34 14.55
CA ASN A 395 21.00 25.52 14.98
C ASN A 395 22.29 25.88 14.23
N CYS A 396 23.41 25.33 14.67
CA CYS A 396 24.66 25.33 13.91
C CYS A 396 25.19 23.89 13.79
N SER A 397 25.72 23.57 12.63
CA SER A 397 26.32 22.29 12.29
C SER A 397 27.64 22.51 11.54
N PHE A 398 28.34 21.44 11.21
CA PHE A 398 29.56 21.51 10.43
C PHE A 398 29.35 20.87 9.06
N SER A 399 29.67 21.61 8.01
CA SER A 399 29.67 21.13 6.62
C SER A 399 31.10 21.09 6.10
N ASN A 400 31.44 20.10 5.28
CA ASN A 400 32.71 20.11 4.54
C ASN A 400 32.57 20.99 3.30
N ASP A 401 33.62 21.76 2.99
CA ASP A 401 33.71 22.47 1.70
C ASP A 401 34.23 21.57 0.58
N GLU A 402 34.31 22.10 -0.65
CA GLU A 402 34.83 21.39 -1.84
C GLU A 402 36.28 20.86 -1.69
N ASN A 403 37.00 21.26 -0.63
CA ASN A 403 38.36 20.82 -0.34
C ASN A 403 38.44 19.94 0.93
N ASP A 404 37.33 19.37 1.40
CA ASP A 404 37.20 18.61 2.65
C ASP A 404 37.61 19.39 3.91
N GLN A 405 37.53 20.73 3.89
CA GLN A 405 37.70 21.51 5.12
C GLN A 405 36.36 21.71 5.81
N GLN A 406 36.33 21.36 7.09
CA GLN A 406 35.18 21.52 7.94
C GLN A 406 34.94 23.01 8.22
N GLN A 407 33.78 23.51 7.79
CA GLN A 407 33.29 24.86 8.06
C GLN A 407 32.03 24.79 8.90
N GLU A 408 31.89 25.71 9.86
CA GLU A 408 30.67 25.82 10.65
C GLU A 408 29.62 26.62 9.85
N VAL A 409 28.44 26.03 9.71
CA VAL A 409 27.28 26.62 9.07
C VAL A 409 26.15 26.69 10.08
N CYS A 410 25.35 27.75 10.04
CA CYS A 410 24.25 27.98 10.94
C CYS A 410 22.96 28.22 10.16
N GLU A 411 21.90 27.54 10.54
CA GLU A 411 20.58 27.66 9.93
C GLU A 411 19.76 28.74 10.66
N TYR A 412 19.12 29.62 9.89
CA TYR A 412 18.30 30.71 10.39
C TYR A 412 16.90 30.67 9.81
N LEU A 413 15.89 30.87 10.64
CA LEU A 413 14.54 31.23 10.20
C LEU A 413 14.54 32.68 9.74
N VAL A 414 14.10 32.94 8.50
CA VAL A 414 14.14 34.29 7.91
C VAL A 414 12.77 34.84 7.57
N GLU A 415 11.80 33.99 7.25
CA GLU A 415 10.48 34.39 6.76
C GLU A 415 9.45 33.35 7.21
N LEU A 416 8.27 33.84 7.59
CA LEU A 416 7.05 33.06 7.83
C LEU A 416 5.94 33.80 7.10
N ASP A 417 5.01 33.08 6.48
CA ASP A 417 3.79 33.67 5.92
C ASP A 417 2.62 32.68 6.06
N LEU A 418 1.40 33.19 6.00
CA LEU A 418 0.18 32.41 6.18
C LEU A 418 -0.93 32.95 5.28
N ILE A 419 -1.63 32.07 4.56
CA ILE A 419 -2.83 32.39 3.77
C ILE A 419 -3.99 31.58 4.34
N ILE A 420 -5.11 32.22 4.65
CA ILE A 420 -6.33 31.51 5.05
C ILE A 420 -7.14 31.16 3.80
N LEU A 421 -7.37 29.87 3.57
CA LEU A 421 -8.15 29.40 2.42
C LEU A 421 -9.62 29.26 2.77
N LEU A 422 -9.93 28.74 3.97
CA LEU A 422 -11.30 28.52 4.43
C LEU A 422 -11.38 28.75 5.94
N GLU A 423 -12.52 29.25 6.42
CA GLU A 423 -12.83 29.41 7.84
C GLU A 423 -14.19 28.77 8.15
N ASN A 424 -14.24 28.05 9.27
CA ASN A 424 -15.48 27.63 9.92
C ASN A 424 -15.40 27.96 11.42
N ASP A 425 -16.45 27.65 12.17
CA ASP A 425 -16.53 28.00 13.59
C ASP A 425 -15.52 27.25 14.49
N ALA A 426 -14.91 26.16 14.01
CA ALA A 426 -14.01 25.31 14.79
C ALA A 426 -12.52 25.45 14.39
N ASN A 427 -12.23 25.72 13.11
CA ASN A 427 -10.87 25.87 12.61
C ASN A 427 -10.79 26.68 11.30
N ARG A 428 -9.56 26.95 10.87
CA ARG A 428 -9.24 27.49 9.55
C ARG A 428 -8.33 26.55 8.77
N THR A 429 -8.63 26.36 7.49
CA THR A 429 -7.72 25.74 6.52
C THR A 429 -6.73 26.80 6.06
N VAL A 430 -5.43 26.58 6.27
CA VAL A 430 -4.39 27.56 5.93
C VAL A 430 -3.27 26.94 5.10
N GLU A 431 -2.66 27.74 4.24
CA GLU A 431 -1.33 27.47 3.71
C GLU A 431 -0.30 28.21 4.55
N PHE A 432 0.72 27.51 5.03
CA PHE A 432 1.79 28.07 5.84
C PHE A 432 3.12 27.96 5.11
N SER A 433 3.79 29.10 4.98
CA SER A 433 5.11 29.22 4.35
C SER A 433 6.17 29.44 5.40
N ARG A 434 7.27 28.69 5.28
CA ARG A 434 8.46 28.82 6.12
C ARG A 434 9.70 28.86 5.27
N LYS A 435 10.56 29.84 5.53
CA LYS A 435 11.85 29.98 4.84
C LYS A 435 13.02 29.99 5.80
N THR A 436 14.02 29.16 5.48
CA THR A 436 15.28 29.10 6.22
C THR A 436 16.46 29.42 5.31
N GLU A 437 17.49 30.04 5.90
CA GLU A 437 18.78 30.26 5.25
C GLU A 437 19.89 29.63 6.09
N THR A 438 20.68 28.76 5.47
CA THR A 438 21.93 28.26 6.04
C THR A 438 23.05 29.22 5.65
N ARG A 439 23.76 29.74 6.64
CA ARG A 439 24.82 30.74 6.46
C ARG A 439 26.13 30.27 7.05
N PHE A 440 27.25 30.61 6.43
CA PHE A 440 28.57 30.36 7.02
C PHE A 440 28.76 31.18 8.30
N SER A 441 29.16 30.54 9.41
CA SER A 441 29.27 31.24 10.70
C SER A 441 30.34 32.34 10.71
N ASN A 442 31.37 32.19 9.87
CA ASN A 442 32.53 33.09 9.80
C ASN A 442 32.29 34.34 8.92
N SER A 443 31.55 34.22 7.82
CA SER A 443 31.32 35.28 6.84
C SER A 443 29.89 35.84 6.89
N GLY A 444 28.92 35.06 7.35
CA GLY A 444 27.50 35.35 7.27
C GLY A 444 26.92 35.24 5.85
N GLU A 445 27.71 34.76 4.88
CA GLU A 445 27.22 34.53 3.52
C GLU A 445 26.24 33.36 3.49
N VAL A 446 25.17 33.49 2.71
CA VAL A 446 24.18 32.43 2.50
C VAL A 446 24.82 31.31 1.70
N TYR A 447 24.86 30.14 2.31
CA TYR A 447 25.30 28.88 1.72
C TYR A 447 24.15 28.19 0.98
N ASN A 448 22.97 28.13 1.62
CA ASN A 448 21.77 27.54 1.05
C ASN A 448 20.52 28.28 1.56
N SER A 449 19.44 28.27 0.80
CA SER A 449 18.12 28.74 1.23
C SER A 449 17.10 27.67 0.88
N SER A 450 16.19 27.38 1.81
CA SER A 450 15.06 26.48 1.61
C SER A 450 13.77 27.18 1.97
N GLU A 451 12.73 26.91 1.19
CA GLU A 451 11.38 27.39 1.41
C GLU A 451 10.44 26.20 1.35
N SER A 452 9.53 26.09 2.31
CA SER A 452 8.55 25.03 2.41
C SER A 452 7.17 25.63 2.58
N ASN A 453 6.24 25.23 1.72
CA ASN A 453 4.83 25.55 1.81
C ASN A 453 4.08 24.26 2.10
N TYR A 454 3.16 24.28 3.06
CA TYR A 454 2.30 23.14 3.33
C TYR A 454 0.95 23.60 3.86
N ASN A 455 -0.07 22.80 3.60
CA ASN A 455 -1.42 23.05 4.11
C ASN A 455 -1.53 22.50 5.54
N ALA A 456 -2.17 23.26 6.42
CA ALA A 456 -2.36 22.89 7.82
C ALA A 456 -3.68 23.42 8.36
N THR A 457 -4.13 22.82 9.46
CA THR A 457 -5.32 23.25 10.20
C THR A 457 -4.88 24.20 11.30
N LEU A 458 -5.46 25.40 11.31
CA LEU A 458 -5.24 26.42 12.33
C LEU A 458 -6.44 26.46 13.29
N ILE A 459 -6.18 26.14 14.56
CA ILE A 459 -7.21 25.94 15.59
C ILE A 459 -7.01 26.98 16.69
N GLU A 460 -8.04 27.71 17.08
CA GLU A 460 -7.94 28.63 18.22
C GLU A 460 -7.78 27.82 19.52
N GLN A 461 -6.82 28.19 20.37
CA GLN A 461 -6.47 27.42 21.58
C GLN A 461 -7.65 27.20 22.55
N ARG A 462 -8.65 28.10 22.54
CA ARG A 462 -9.86 28.00 23.36
C ARG A 462 -10.98 27.15 22.74
N GLN A 463 -10.83 26.74 21.49
CA GLN A 463 -11.81 25.94 20.75
C GLN A 463 -11.40 24.47 20.63
N THR A 464 -10.30 24.05 21.28
CA THR A 464 -9.90 22.65 21.35
C THR A 464 -10.85 21.82 22.21
N LEU A 465 -10.75 20.49 22.20
CA LEU A 465 -11.67 19.61 22.93
C LEU A 465 -11.73 19.94 24.42
N ALA A 466 -12.95 20.11 24.95
CA ALA A 466 -13.18 20.29 26.37
C ALA A 466 -13.16 18.94 27.09
N VAL A 467 -12.28 18.78 28.08
CA VAL A 467 -12.21 17.56 28.92
C VAL A 467 -12.35 17.88 30.39
N THR A 468 -12.96 16.96 31.14
CA THR A 468 -13.10 17.08 32.58
C THR A 468 -11.92 16.44 33.31
N ALA A 469 -11.62 16.93 34.50
CA ALA A 469 -10.57 16.35 35.34
C ALA A 469 -10.83 14.86 35.65
N ASP A 470 -12.09 14.43 35.77
CA ASP A 470 -12.44 13.05 36.08
C ASP A 470 -12.10 12.09 34.92
N GLU A 471 -12.19 12.54 33.66
CA GLU A 471 -11.85 11.74 32.47
C GLU A 471 -10.34 11.47 32.36
N LEU A 472 -9.53 12.43 32.83
CA LEU A 472 -8.06 12.36 32.78
C LEU A 472 -7.44 11.51 33.89
N ILE A 473 -8.19 11.12 34.93
CA ILE A 473 -7.65 10.28 36.01
C ILE A 473 -7.24 8.90 35.46
N GLY A 474 -5.99 8.51 35.75
CA GLY A 474 -5.41 7.23 35.34
C GLY A 474 -3.95 7.33 34.94
N THR A 475 -3.41 6.22 34.42
CA THR A 475 -2.07 6.16 33.84
C THR A 475 -2.15 6.33 32.33
N TRP A 476 -1.30 7.19 31.79
CA TRP A 476 -1.21 7.54 30.39
C TRP A 476 0.22 7.35 29.91
N VAL A 477 0.36 7.03 28.63
CA VAL A 477 1.63 7.14 27.90
C VAL A 477 1.45 8.24 26.87
N ILE A 478 2.38 9.19 26.83
CA ILE A 478 2.29 10.39 26.01
C ILE A 478 3.56 10.54 25.18
N ASP A 479 3.40 10.64 23.86
CA ASP A 479 4.50 10.84 22.93
C ASP A 479 5.14 12.23 23.06
N ASN A 480 6.41 12.34 22.68
CA ASN A 480 7.11 13.61 22.46
C ASN A 480 7.25 14.58 23.66
N LEU A 481 7.21 14.08 24.90
CA LEU A 481 7.37 14.90 26.12
C LEU A 481 8.69 14.66 26.90
N SER A 482 9.63 13.84 26.40
CA SER A 482 10.91 13.55 27.09
C SER A 482 12.01 14.62 26.91
N GLU A 483 12.97 14.74 27.84
CA GLU A 483 14.09 15.70 27.77
C GLU A 483 15.10 15.44 26.61
N PHE A 484 15.67 16.51 26.04
CA PHE A 484 16.26 16.59 24.69
C PHE A 484 17.59 15.88 24.41
N GLY A 485 17.63 15.29 23.19
CA GLY A 485 18.81 14.79 22.49
C GLY A 485 18.49 14.18 21.11
N GLY A 486 17.70 14.84 20.26
CA GLY A 486 17.59 14.53 18.82
C GLY A 486 16.40 13.71 18.35
N TYR A 487 15.76 12.90 19.20
CA TYR A 487 14.49 12.21 18.88
C TYR A 487 13.60 12.16 20.12
N SER A 488 12.45 12.84 20.08
CA SER A 488 11.53 12.98 21.20
C SER A 488 10.88 11.63 21.55
N SER A 489 11.01 11.19 22.81
CA SER A 489 10.52 9.90 23.30
C SER A 489 9.22 10.03 24.10
N ALA A 490 8.51 8.91 24.25
CA ALA A 490 7.29 8.85 25.06
C ALA A 490 7.59 8.80 26.57
N VAL A 491 6.69 9.39 27.35
CA VAL A 491 6.73 9.37 28.83
C VAL A 491 5.47 8.71 29.38
N SER A 492 5.56 8.13 30.58
CA SER A 492 4.40 7.64 31.30
C SER A 492 4.00 8.63 32.40
N ILE A 493 2.72 8.95 32.52
CA ILE A 493 2.20 9.83 33.57
C ILE A 493 0.99 9.23 34.27
N GLU A 494 1.00 9.21 35.60
CA GLU A 494 -0.12 8.86 36.45
C GLU A 494 -0.77 10.13 36.99
N LEU A 495 -2.03 10.39 36.63
CA LEU A 495 -2.83 11.52 37.09
C LEU A 495 -3.81 11.04 38.16
N LEU A 496 -3.67 11.54 39.39
CA LEU A 496 -4.51 11.19 40.54
C LEU A 496 -5.52 12.28 40.86
N SER A 497 -6.66 11.87 41.41
CA SER A 497 -7.67 12.79 41.94
C SER A 497 -7.06 13.77 42.95
N GLY A 498 -7.44 15.05 42.84
CA GLY A 498 -6.90 16.13 43.67
C GLY A 498 -5.68 16.86 43.08
N GLY A 499 -5.37 16.65 41.79
CA GLY A 499 -4.37 17.45 41.06
C GLY A 499 -2.92 17.07 41.35
N THR A 500 -2.66 15.84 41.77
CA THR A 500 -1.31 15.29 41.98
C THR A 500 -1.04 14.14 41.03
N GLY A 501 0.21 13.86 40.70
CA GLY A 501 0.57 12.75 39.84
C GLY A 501 2.04 12.35 39.90
N THR A 502 2.41 11.40 39.05
CA THR A 502 3.78 10.93 38.89
C THR A 502 4.12 10.85 37.40
N LEU A 503 5.20 11.51 36.97
CA LEU A 503 5.76 11.39 35.62
C LEU A 503 6.99 10.48 35.66
N THR A 504 7.05 9.54 34.72
CA THR A 504 8.18 8.63 34.52
C THR A 504 8.66 8.76 33.07
N ASP A 505 9.86 9.32 32.90
CA ASP A 505 10.55 9.35 31.62
C ASP A 505 11.32 8.05 31.44
N ASN A 506 10.73 7.13 30.67
CA ASN A 506 11.32 5.83 30.34
C ASN A 506 11.74 5.04 31.58
N ASP A 507 13.01 4.62 31.65
CA ASP A 507 13.54 3.85 32.77
C ASP A 507 14.25 4.75 33.81
N LYS A 508 14.06 6.08 33.74
CA LYS A 508 14.54 7.04 34.74
C LYS A 508 13.70 6.98 36.02
N THR A 509 14.21 7.59 37.09
CA THR A 509 13.50 7.65 38.37
C THR A 509 12.22 8.48 38.24
N PRO A 510 11.05 7.97 38.66
CA PRO A 510 9.79 8.72 38.62
C PRO A 510 9.85 10.01 39.44
N VAL A 511 9.14 11.05 38.97
CA VAL A 511 9.11 12.37 39.59
C VAL A 511 7.67 12.79 39.87
N SER A 512 7.42 13.37 41.04
CA SER A 512 6.08 13.87 41.40
C SER A 512 5.72 15.12 40.61
N VAL A 513 4.48 15.22 40.15
CA VAL A 513 3.94 16.37 39.40
C VAL A 513 2.61 16.84 40.02
N THR A 514 2.23 18.07 39.72
CA THR A 514 0.89 18.61 39.96
C THR A 514 0.21 18.87 38.64
N TRP A 515 -1.10 18.69 38.57
CA TRP A 515 -1.85 18.92 37.35
C TRP A 515 -3.21 19.55 37.62
N GLN A 516 -3.74 20.26 36.63
CA GLN A 516 -5.09 20.81 36.62
C GLN A 516 -5.61 20.94 35.19
N VAL A 517 -6.93 21.00 35.03
CA VAL A 517 -7.56 21.45 33.79
C VAL A 517 -7.95 22.91 33.98
N ASP A 518 -7.50 23.77 33.07
CA ASP A 518 -7.88 25.18 33.00
C ASP A 518 -8.50 25.44 31.63
N GLU A 519 -9.79 25.79 31.59
CA GLU A 519 -10.59 25.82 30.36
C GLU A 519 -10.44 24.51 29.57
N ASN A 520 -9.87 24.55 28.35
CA ASN A 520 -9.68 23.37 27.48
C ASN A 520 -8.23 22.85 27.49
N GLN A 521 -7.45 23.23 28.49
CA GLN A 521 -6.02 22.93 28.59
C GLN A 521 -5.70 22.07 29.82
N LEU A 522 -4.91 21.02 29.63
CA LEU A 522 -4.29 20.25 30.71
C LEU A 522 -2.93 20.83 31.05
N LEU A 523 -2.80 21.39 32.25
CA LEU A 523 -1.57 21.93 32.79
C LEU A 523 -0.89 20.91 33.70
N ILE A 524 0.39 20.64 33.48
CA ILE A 524 1.23 19.75 34.29
C ILE A 524 2.50 20.51 34.68
N SER A 525 2.73 20.63 35.98
CA SER A 525 3.90 21.29 36.53
C SER A 525 4.64 20.44 37.55
N ASN A 526 5.88 20.81 37.84
CA ASN A 526 6.71 20.12 38.82
C ASN A 526 7.58 21.09 39.64
N SER A 527 7.83 20.74 40.90
CA SER A 527 8.75 21.44 41.81
C SER A 527 10.16 20.83 41.91
N ALA A 528 10.38 19.66 41.31
CA ALA A 528 11.67 18.98 41.31
C ALA A 528 12.63 19.55 40.25
N GLU A 529 13.89 19.72 40.61
CA GLU A 529 14.97 20.20 39.72
C GLU A 529 15.27 19.25 38.55
N SER A 530 14.67 18.04 38.52
CA SER A 530 14.91 17.00 37.51
C SER A 530 13.94 17.03 36.32
N ILE A 531 12.95 17.93 36.32
CA ILE A 531 12.12 18.22 35.14
C ILE A 531 12.25 19.70 34.85
N ASN A 532 12.91 20.03 33.74
CA ASN A 532 13.23 21.42 33.40
C ASN A 532 12.07 22.21 32.80
N TYR A 533 10.89 21.61 32.62
CA TYR A 533 9.78 22.23 31.91
C TYR A 533 8.47 22.19 32.70
N ASP A 534 7.59 23.15 32.43
CA ASP A 534 6.15 23.03 32.68
C ASP A 534 5.45 22.72 31.35
N ILE A 535 4.37 21.93 31.40
CA ILE A 535 3.72 21.34 30.22
C ILE A 535 2.27 21.83 30.15
N ALA A 536 1.90 22.33 28.99
CA ALA A 536 0.54 22.76 28.67
C ALA A 536 0.05 21.94 27.48
N ILE A 537 -1.06 21.20 27.62
CA ILE A 537 -1.56 20.28 26.58
C ILE A 537 -2.96 20.70 26.15
N TRP A 538 -3.17 20.85 24.85
CA TRP A 538 -4.47 21.04 24.22
C TRP A 538 -4.85 19.77 23.45
N LEU A 539 -5.99 19.19 23.78
CA LEU A 539 -6.49 17.97 23.15
C LEU A 539 -7.30 18.34 21.91
N VAL A 540 -6.97 17.75 20.76
CA VAL A 540 -7.53 18.17 19.47
C VAL A 540 -8.43 17.11 18.87
N LYS A 541 -8.05 15.83 18.96
CA LYS A 541 -8.81 14.73 18.38
C LYS A 541 -8.96 13.59 19.38
N ASN A 542 -10.20 13.13 19.59
CA ASN A 542 -10.51 11.98 20.41
C ASN A 542 -10.35 10.69 19.58
N VAL A 543 -9.40 9.83 19.97
CA VAL A 543 -9.13 8.55 19.30
C VAL A 543 -9.72 7.36 20.05
N GLN A 544 -10.75 7.60 20.88
CA GLN A 544 -11.50 6.66 21.72
C GLN A 544 -10.71 6.04 22.89
N VAL A 545 -9.44 5.69 22.69
CA VAL A 545 -8.52 5.16 23.72
C VAL A 545 -7.69 6.26 24.40
N GLY A 546 -7.86 7.49 23.94
CA GLY A 546 -7.08 8.65 24.34
C GLY A 546 -7.24 9.79 23.34
N TYR A 547 -6.20 10.60 23.20
CA TYR A 547 -6.28 11.87 22.47
C TYR A 547 -5.02 12.14 21.65
N GLN A 548 -5.19 12.72 20.47
CA GLN A 548 -4.12 13.47 19.81
C GLN A 548 -4.12 14.90 20.36
N PHE A 549 -2.93 15.46 20.52
CA PHE A 549 -2.77 16.72 21.23
C PHE A 549 -1.67 17.60 20.60
N ALA A 550 -1.76 18.90 20.84
CA ALA A 550 -0.62 19.82 20.75
C ALA A 550 -0.21 20.24 22.16
N ALA A 551 1.08 20.47 22.41
CA ALA A 551 1.58 20.87 23.72
C ALA A 551 2.68 21.92 23.65
N SER A 552 2.70 22.77 24.67
CA SER A 552 3.77 23.71 24.99
C SER A 552 4.67 23.13 26.08
N LEU A 553 5.98 23.16 25.86
CA LEU A 553 7.01 22.78 26.82
C LEU A 553 7.81 24.03 27.22
N GLU A 554 7.45 24.65 28.34
CA GLU A 554 8.06 25.90 28.82
C GLU A 554 9.24 25.63 29.76
N ALA A 555 10.44 26.05 29.37
CA ALA A 555 11.68 25.85 30.11
C ALA A 555 11.76 26.76 31.34
N LYS A 556 12.07 26.16 32.49
CA LYS A 556 12.24 26.84 33.78
C LYS A 556 13.53 27.65 33.89
N THR A 557 14.48 27.41 32.99
CA THR A 557 15.85 27.94 33.10
C THR A 557 16.09 29.21 32.29
N ASP A 558 15.43 29.36 31.15
CA ASP A 558 15.69 30.43 30.19
C ASP A 558 14.42 30.96 29.50
N ASP A 559 13.24 30.60 30.01
CA ASP A 559 11.92 30.98 29.49
C ASP A 559 11.70 30.61 28.01
N SER A 560 12.51 29.70 27.43
CA SER A 560 12.27 29.16 26.09
C SER A 560 11.08 28.21 26.10
N SER A 561 10.31 28.18 25.03
CA SER A 561 9.20 27.26 24.82
C SER A 561 9.47 26.38 23.60
N ARG A 562 8.79 25.23 23.54
CA ARG A 562 8.77 24.40 22.34
C ARG A 562 7.39 23.83 22.14
N THR A 563 6.94 23.84 20.90
CA THR A 563 5.67 23.22 20.54
C THR A 563 5.89 21.81 20.00
N VAL A 564 5.13 20.84 20.53
CA VAL A 564 5.15 19.44 20.11
C VAL A 564 3.74 18.93 19.90
N THR A 565 3.58 17.89 19.09
CA THR A 565 2.31 17.17 18.90
C THR A 565 2.54 15.69 19.11
N GLY A 566 1.50 14.94 19.41
CA GLY A 566 1.63 13.52 19.67
C GLY A 566 0.32 12.83 20.02
N LEU A 567 0.46 11.59 20.45
CA LEU A 567 -0.62 10.77 20.97
C LEU A 567 -0.51 10.62 22.48
N MET A 568 -1.64 10.66 23.18
CA MET A 568 -1.80 10.39 24.60
C MET A 568 -2.76 9.21 24.75
N VAL A 569 -2.26 8.04 25.13
CA VAL A 569 -3.03 6.79 25.22
C VAL A 569 -3.16 6.33 26.66
N LYS A 570 -4.37 5.94 27.06
CA LYS A 570 -4.62 5.40 28.40
C LYS A 570 -4.01 4.01 28.52
N ASP A 571 -3.23 3.78 29.57
CA ASP A 571 -2.59 2.50 29.82
C ASP A 571 -3.53 1.57 30.58
N ASN A 572 -4.17 0.66 29.85
CA ASN A 572 -5.11 -0.32 30.42
C ASN A 572 -4.41 -1.64 30.84
N GLN A 573 -3.08 -1.69 30.82
CA GLN A 573 -2.28 -2.85 31.27
C GLN A 573 -2.70 -4.16 30.56
N LEU A 574 -2.82 -4.10 29.23
CA LEU A 574 -3.15 -5.25 28.40
C LEU A 574 -1.88 -6.02 28.00
N SER A 575 -2.06 -7.22 27.45
CA SER A 575 -0.98 -8.09 27.00
C SER A 575 -1.34 -8.77 25.68
N PHE A 576 -0.32 -9.07 24.88
CA PHE A 576 -0.48 -9.87 23.67
C PHE A 576 -0.39 -11.37 23.95
N THR A 577 -1.10 -12.15 23.15
CA THR A 577 -0.79 -13.56 22.88
C THR A 577 -0.16 -13.70 21.49
N GLU A 578 0.53 -14.80 21.20
CA GLU A 578 1.08 -15.06 19.86
C GLU A 578 -0.01 -14.97 18.78
N ALA A 579 -1.19 -15.54 19.04
CA ALA A 579 -2.30 -15.56 18.08
C ALA A 579 -2.86 -14.17 17.73
N ASP A 580 -2.69 -13.18 18.62
CA ASP A 580 -3.13 -11.80 18.38
C ASP A 580 -2.24 -11.09 17.34
N LEU A 581 -1.00 -11.58 17.18
CA LEU A 581 0.03 -10.95 16.37
C LEU A 581 0.21 -11.62 15.01
N LEU A 582 -0.36 -12.82 14.79
CA LEU A 582 -0.26 -13.54 13.52
C LEU A 582 -1.12 -12.92 12.42
N GLY A 583 -0.49 -12.65 11.28
CA GLY A 583 -1.08 -12.10 10.07
C GLY A 583 -0.38 -10.83 9.57
N LYS A 584 -1.02 -10.13 8.64
CA LYS A 584 -0.55 -8.86 8.08
C LYS A 584 -0.83 -7.71 9.04
N TRP A 585 0.20 -6.95 9.36
CA TRP A 585 0.12 -5.73 10.14
C TRP A 585 0.00 -4.53 9.21
N THR A 586 -1.00 -3.69 9.46
CA THR A 586 -1.09 -2.36 8.87
C THR A 586 -0.72 -1.35 9.93
N VAL A 587 0.33 -0.57 9.67
CA VAL A 587 0.79 0.49 10.56
C VAL A 587 0.01 1.76 10.29
N TYR A 588 -0.20 2.60 11.30
CA TYR A 588 -0.89 3.88 11.14
C TYR A 588 0.00 5.04 11.61
N GLN A 589 0.05 6.10 10.79
CA GLN A 589 0.70 7.39 11.10
C GLN A 589 -0.26 8.42 11.67
N GLY A 590 -1.56 8.18 11.56
CA GLY A 590 -2.65 8.84 12.28
C GLY A 590 -3.84 7.91 12.43
N TYR A 591 -4.92 8.33 13.09
CA TYR A 591 -5.99 7.41 13.49
C TYR A 591 -6.61 6.61 12.32
N ASN A 592 -6.82 7.27 11.19
CA ASN A 592 -7.34 6.66 9.96
C ASN A 592 -6.39 6.87 8.75
N SER A 593 -5.10 7.05 9.02
CA SER A 593 -4.06 7.20 7.99
C SER A 593 -3.12 6.01 8.07
N PRO A 594 -3.39 4.92 7.32
CA PRO A 594 -2.48 3.80 7.22
C PRO A 594 -1.19 4.23 6.51
N GLN A 595 -0.05 3.74 7.00
CA GLN A 595 1.24 3.81 6.30
C GLN A 595 1.27 2.67 5.29
N THR A 596 0.79 2.94 4.09
CA THR A 596 0.64 1.92 3.04
C THR A 596 1.99 1.33 2.64
N ASP A 597 3.07 2.10 2.75
CA ASP A 597 4.46 1.72 2.54
C ASP A 597 4.99 0.65 3.51
N LEU A 598 4.38 0.52 4.69
CA LEU A 598 4.83 -0.38 5.75
C LEU A 598 3.77 -1.42 6.10
N HIS A 599 3.88 -2.61 5.51
CA HIS A 599 3.17 -3.81 5.97
C HIS A 599 4.14 -4.83 6.53
N TYR A 600 3.72 -5.52 7.59
CA TYR A 600 4.53 -6.58 8.21
C TYR A 600 3.76 -7.89 8.24
N ASP A 601 4.35 -8.96 7.71
CA ASP A 601 3.78 -10.29 7.84
C ASP A 601 4.41 -11.01 9.02
N VAL A 602 3.58 -11.50 9.94
CA VAL A 602 4.02 -12.20 11.15
C VAL A 602 3.53 -13.64 11.11
N TYR A 603 4.49 -14.57 10.99
CA TYR A 603 4.27 -16.00 10.80
C TYR A 603 4.37 -16.78 12.11
N ASP A 604 3.74 -17.95 12.15
CA ASP A 604 3.64 -18.82 13.33
C ASP A 604 4.92 -19.60 13.66
N ASP A 605 5.90 -19.58 12.76
CA ASP A 605 7.24 -20.15 12.94
C ASP A 605 8.22 -19.22 13.69
N GLY A 606 7.75 -18.06 14.16
CA GLY A 606 8.58 -17.07 14.85
C GLY A 606 9.35 -16.14 13.92
N LEU A 607 9.05 -16.15 12.61
CA LEU A 607 9.60 -15.23 11.64
C LEU A 607 8.58 -14.15 11.26
N MET A 608 9.08 -12.97 10.92
CA MET A 608 8.29 -11.87 10.37
C MET A 608 9.03 -11.17 9.23
N ASN A 609 8.30 -10.61 8.28
CA ASN A 609 8.86 -9.92 7.12
C ASN A 609 8.39 -8.46 7.06
N PHE A 610 9.25 -7.55 6.56
CA PHE A 610 9.05 -6.10 6.65
C PHE A 610 8.61 -5.44 5.33
N ASN A 611 8.66 -6.20 4.23
CA ASN A 611 8.19 -5.87 2.88
C ASN A 611 8.26 -7.17 2.03
N LEU A 612 8.19 -7.10 0.70
CA LEU A 612 8.32 -8.25 -0.21
C LEU A 612 9.75 -8.81 -0.36
N ASN A 613 10.77 -8.16 0.24
CA ASN A 613 12.20 -8.45 0.02
C ASN A 613 12.78 -9.66 0.78
N GLN A 614 11.96 -10.63 1.20
CA GLN A 614 12.37 -11.86 1.93
C GLN A 614 13.29 -11.64 3.16
N ASN A 615 13.40 -10.42 3.70
CA ASN A 615 14.28 -10.10 4.83
C ASN A 615 13.63 -10.44 6.17
N PHE A 616 13.62 -11.73 6.48
CA PHE A 616 13.00 -12.26 7.69
C PHE A 616 13.71 -11.82 8.97
N ARG A 617 12.92 -11.66 10.02
CA ARG A 617 13.38 -11.31 11.36
C ARG A 617 12.71 -12.19 12.39
N SER A 618 13.45 -12.52 13.45
CA SER A 618 12.88 -13.28 14.57
C SER A 618 11.93 -12.42 15.42
N TRP A 619 10.85 -13.00 15.89
CA TRP A 619 9.95 -12.38 16.85
C TRP A 619 9.49 -13.39 17.91
N GLN A 620 9.08 -12.88 19.07
CA GLN A 620 8.48 -13.69 20.14
C GLN A 620 7.58 -12.85 21.04
N VAL A 621 6.78 -13.52 21.89
CA VAL A 621 6.05 -12.87 22.98
C VAL A 621 6.69 -13.22 24.32
N SER A 622 6.99 -12.20 25.13
CA SER A 622 7.55 -12.37 26.46
C SER A 622 6.57 -13.04 27.42
N SER A 623 7.04 -13.50 28.59
CA SER A 623 6.14 -14.03 29.63
C SER A 623 5.14 -12.99 30.16
N ASP A 624 5.45 -11.71 30.00
CA ASP A 624 4.60 -10.59 30.40
C ASP A 624 3.68 -10.13 29.26
N GLY A 625 3.72 -10.81 28.10
CA GLY A 625 2.88 -10.53 26.95
C GLY A 625 3.32 -9.32 26.12
N GLU A 626 4.61 -9.01 26.13
CA GLU A 626 5.21 -8.00 25.24
C GLU A 626 5.71 -8.65 23.96
N PHE A 627 5.46 -8.00 22.82
CA PHE A 627 6.08 -8.40 21.56
C PHE A 627 7.55 -7.99 21.57
N LEU A 628 8.44 -8.92 21.18
CA LEU A 628 9.89 -8.74 21.18
C LEU A 628 10.49 -9.12 19.83
N ARG A 629 11.48 -8.35 19.38
CA ARG A 629 12.37 -8.68 18.25
C ARG A 629 13.79 -8.25 18.59
N TYR A 630 14.76 -8.94 18.01
CA TYR A 630 16.17 -8.69 18.25
C TYR A 630 16.95 -8.53 16.95
N ASN A 631 18.07 -7.81 17.04
CA ASN A 631 19.20 -8.01 16.15
C ASN A 631 20.36 -8.56 16.97
N TYR A 632 21.20 -9.39 16.37
CA TYR A 632 22.26 -10.12 17.06
C TYR A 632 23.63 -9.85 16.46
N PHE A 633 24.66 -9.91 17.29
CA PHE A 633 26.04 -10.03 16.84
C PHE A 633 26.33 -11.45 16.33
N THR A 634 26.74 -11.58 15.07
CA THR A 634 27.11 -12.86 14.42
C THR A 634 28.50 -12.77 13.77
N SER A 635 29.01 -13.88 13.22
CA SER A 635 30.26 -13.88 12.43
C SER A 635 30.17 -13.01 11.18
N ASN A 636 28.96 -12.81 10.64
CA ASN A 636 28.67 -12.08 9.41
C ASN A 636 28.13 -10.68 9.70
N GLY A 637 28.51 -10.09 10.85
CA GLY A 637 28.03 -8.77 11.28
C GLY A 637 26.73 -8.83 12.08
N ILE A 638 25.94 -7.75 12.02
CA ILE A 638 24.68 -7.63 12.77
C ILE A 638 23.55 -8.25 11.94
N GLN A 639 22.90 -9.28 12.48
CA GLN A 639 21.88 -10.05 11.77
C GLN A 639 20.53 -10.05 12.51
N PRO A 640 19.39 -10.07 11.81
CA PRO A 640 18.05 -10.04 12.42
C PRO A 640 17.57 -11.40 12.97
N ILE A 641 18.33 -12.46 12.70
CA ILE A 641 18.07 -13.84 13.13
C ILE A 641 19.39 -14.40 13.67
N CYS A 642 19.32 -15.13 14.79
CA CYS A 642 20.44 -15.93 15.27
C CYS A 642 20.31 -17.35 14.70
N PRO A 643 21.30 -17.85 13.94
CA PRO A 643 21.27 -19.22 13.40
C PRO A 643 21.11 -20.27 14.51
N GLU A 644 20.40 -21.37 14.23
CA GLU A 644 20.07 -22.40 15.24
C GLU A 644 21.30 -23.04 15.92
N ASP A 645 22.43 -23.09 15.21
CA ASP A 645 23.69 -23.67 15.70
C ASP A 645 24.60 -22.67 16.43
N ASP A 646 24.22 -21.40 16.48
CA ASP A 646 25.01 -20.31 17.05
C ASP A 646 24.49 -19.83 18.41
N VAL A 647 25.39 -19.24 19.20
CA VAL A 647 25.03 -18.48 20.41
C VAL A 647 25.33 -17.01 20.16
N CYS A 648 24.32 -16.28 19.72
CA CYS A 648 24.47 -14.87 19.37
C CYS A 648 24.17 -13.94 20.55
N GLN A 649 25.00 -12.93 20.75
CA GLN A 649 24.71 -11.85 21.72
C GLN A 649 23.74 -10.86 21.11
N VAL A 650 22.83 -10.31 21.91
CA VAL A 650 21.89 -9.27 21.44
C VAL A 650 22.68 -7.98 21.15
N TYR A 651 22.46 -7.42 19.96
CA TYR A 651 22.94 -6.09 19.57
C TYR A 651 21.88 -5.02 19.85
N SER A 652 20.64 -5.28 19.47
CA SER A 652 19.51 -4.40 19.78
C SER A 652 18.26 -5.21 20.09
N GLU A 653 17.45 -4.68 21.01
CA GLU A 653 16.13 -5.20 21.34
C GLU A 653 15.07 -4.18 20.98
N PHE A 654 14.01 -4.72 20.40
CA PHE A 654 12.81 -4.03 20.05
C PHE A 654 11.64 -4.61 20.85
N SER A 655 10.99 -3.82 21.70
CA SER A 655 9.83 -4.28 22.49
C SER A 655 8.57 -3.45 22.27
N GLN A 656 7.40 -4.09 22.35
CA GLN A 656 6.09 -3.43 22.31
C GLN A 656 5.16 -4.01 23.37
N ARG A 657 4.63 -3.12 24.21
CA ARG A 657 3.61 -3.43 25.21
C ARG A 657 2.26 -2.88 24.78
N LEU A 658 1.21 -3.69 24.87
CA LEU A 658 -0.15 -3.27 24.54
C LEU A 658 -0.73 -2.34 25.62
N LEU A 659 -1.18 -1.15 25.22
CA LEU A 659 -1.81 -0.17 26.09
C LEU A 659 -3.33 -0.24 26.00
N ALA A 660 -3.86 -0.25 24.77
CA ALA A 660 -5.28 -0.22 24.48
C ALA A 660 -5.58 -0.80 23.08
N THR A 661 -6.83 -1.17 22.86
CA THR A 661 -7.34 -1.64 21.58
C THR A 661 -8.67 -0.97 21.27
N ASN A 662 -8.89 -0.55 20.02
CA ASN A 662 -10.18 -0.03 19.57
C ASN A 662 -10.39 -0.34 18.09
N ASN A 663 -11.59 -0.79 17.70
CA ASN A 663 -11.96 -1.08 16.30
C ASN A 663 -10.92 -1.91 15.51
N GLY A 664 -10.28 -2.89 16.15
CA GLY A 664 -9.25 -3.73 15.52
C GLY A 664 -7.84 -3.11 15.44
N GLN A 665 -7.68 -1.85 15.84
CA GLN A 665 -6.39 -1.20 16.02
C GLN A 665 -5.83 -1.42 17.43
N ASN A 666 -4.51 -1.59 17.50
CA ASN A 666 -3.71 -1.82 18.71
C ASN A 666 -2.79 -0.64 18.94
N PHE A 667 -2.88 -0.05 20.14
CA PHE A 667 -2.04 1.06 20.56
C PHE A 667 -0.98 0.54 21.53
N THR A 668 0.28 0.64 21.15
CA THR A 668 1.39 0.06 21.91
C THR A 668 2.41 1.11 22.33
N TYR A 669 3.03 0.85 23.49
CA TYR A 669 4.24 1.54 23.92
C TYR A 669 5.45 0.73 23.44
N ARG A 670 6.25 1.36 22.59
CA ARG A 670 7.35 0.79 21.84
C ARG A 670 8.68 1.28 22.43
N LYS A 671 9.63 0.38 22.68
CA LYS A 671 11.00 0.72 23.11
C LYS A 671 12.04 0.16 22.15
N TYR A 672 13.13 0.91 22.01
CA TYR A 672 14.35 0.50 21.32
C TYR A 672 15.53 0.61 22.27
N ARG A 673 16.23 -0.52 22.44
CA ARG A 673 17.39 -0.63 23.33
C ARG A 673 18.57 -1.22 22.56
N PHE A 674 19.77 -0.73 22.85
CA PHE A 674 21.00 -1.21 22.22
C PHE A 674 21.96 -1.73 23.27
N PHE A 675 22.77 -2.71 22.88
CA PHE A 675 23.65 -3.43 23.78
C PHE A 675 25.06 -3.50 23.21
N ASN A 676 26.03 -3.43 24.10
CA ASN A 676 27.41 -3.79 23.80
C ASN A 676 27.55 -5.30 23.61
N TYR A 677 28.63 -5.73 22.98
CA TYR A 677 28.93 -7.15 22.78
C TYR A 677 29.03 -7.94 24.10
N ASP A 678 29.29 -7.28 25.22
CA ASP A 678 29.31 -7.90 26.57
C ASP A 678 27.93 -7.99 27.24
N GLY A 679 26.87 -7.57 26.54
CA GLY A 679 25.48 -7.56 27.01
C GLY A 679 25.12 -6.35 27.88
N THR A 680 26.02 -5.39 28.07
CA THR A 680 25.67 -4.14 28.78
C THR A 680 24.85 -3.21 27.89
N GLU A 681 23.74 -2.69 28.42
CA GLU A 681 22.88 -1.73 27.71
C GLU A 681 23.59 -0.39 27.50
N ARG A 682 23.32 0.24 26.35
CA ARG A 682 23.75 1.59 25.98
C ARG A 682 22.61 2.58 26.24
N PRO A 683 22.53 3.17 27.45
CA PRO A 683 21.44 4.08 27.80
C PRO A 683 21.39 5.35 26.93
N GLU A 684 22.48 5.68 26.24
CA GLU A 684 22.57 6.80 25.29
C GLU A 684 21.87 6.53 23.94
N ASP A 685 21.72 5.26 23.54
CA ASP A 685 21.13 4.85 22.25
C ASP A 685 19.66 4.44 22.42
N TYR A 686 18.95 5.04 23.36
CA TYR A 686 17.58 4.64 23.72
C TYR A 686 16.53 5.52 23.02
N SER A 687 15.44 4.90 22.53
CA SER A 687 14.24 5.64 22.13
C SER A 687 12.95 4.91 22.49
N SER A 688 11.87 5.67 22.72
CA SER A 688 10.55 5.10 22.97
C SER A 688 9.43 5.92 22.35
N HIS A 689 8.37 5.26 21.94
CA HIS A 689 7.35 5.83 21.07
C HIS A 689 6.01 5.13 21.28
N LEU A 690 4.90 5.82 21.03
CA LEU A 690 3.64 5.15 20.76
C LEU A 690 3.60 4.65 19.31
N ARG A 691 2.92 3.54 19.09
CA ARG A 691 2.68 2.95 17.78
C ARG A 691 1.23 2.51 17.70
N ASN A 692 0.63 2.74 16.55
CA ASN A 692 -0.70 2.25 16.21
C ASN A 692 -0.59 1.26 15.04
N PHE A 693 -1.21 0.09 15.16
CA PHE A 693 -1.28 -0.89 14.08
C PHE A 693 -2.51 -1.80 14.22
N SER A 694 -3.01 -2.33 13.11
CA SER A 694 -4.03 -3.38 13.08
C SER A 694 -3.43 -4.68 12.56
N VAL A 695 -4.08 -5.81 12.82
CA VAL A 695 -3.66 -7.13 12.33
C VAL A 695 -4.83 -7.77 11.58
N SER A 696 -4.65 -8.04 10.30
CA SER A 696 -5.57 -8.86 9.51
C SER A 696 -5.13 -10.32 9.54
N LYS A 697 -6.04 -11.27 9.27
CA LYS A 697 -5.69 -12.71 9.18
C LYS A 697 -5.21 -13.12 7.79
N GLU A 698 -5.12 -12.16 6.88
CA GLU A 698 -4.51 -12.33 5.57
C GLU A 698 -3.00 -12.07 5.67
N TYR A 699 -2.26 -12.48 4.65
CA TYR A 699 -0.82 -12.30 4.56
C TYR A 699 -0.46 -11.57 3.27
N GLY A 700 0.62 -10.81 3.32
CA GLY A 700 1.23 -10.13 2.19
C GLY A 700 0.27 -9.20 1.50
N VAL A 701 0.09 -9.42 0.21
CA VAL A 701 -0.39 -8.37 -0.67
C VAL A 701 -1.35 -8.84 -1.76
N SER A 702 -2.28 -7.96 -2.14
CA SER A 702 -3.38 -8.27 -3.06
C SER A 702 -3.40 -7.45 -4.35
N LYS A 703 -2.55 -6.41 -4.47
CA LYS A 703 -2.57 -5.47 -5.61
C LYS A 703 -1.25 -4.73 -5.77
N PHE A 704 -0.76 -4.54 -7.00
CA PHE A 704 0.47 -3.75 -7.22
C PHE A 704 0.30 -2.28 -6.78
N ALA A 705 1.28 -1.74 -6.06
CA ALA A 705 1.30 -0.37 -5.58
C ALA A 705 2.69 0.27 -5.75
N PRO A 706 2.81 1.60 -5.93
CA PRO A 706 4.08 2.26 -6.24
C PRO A 706 5.19 1.99 -5.21
N TYR A 707 4.84 1.98 -3.92
CA TYR A 707 5.83 1.77 -2.85
C TYR A 707 6.52 0.39 -2.89
N TRP A 708 5.91 -0.63 -3.52
CA TRP A 708 6.60 -1.92 -3.76
C TRP A 708 7.65 -1.85 -4.84
N LEU A 709 7.56 -0.85 -5.71
CA LEU A 709 8.37 -0.74 -6.92
C LEU A 709 9.45 0.33 -6.73
N GLU A 710 9.20 1.32 -5.87
CA GLU A 710 10.02 2.53 -5.74
C GLU A 710 10.95 2.53 -4.52
N GLU A 711 10.62 1.84 -3.43
CA GLU A 711 11.43 1.83 -2.18
C GLU A 711 11.72 0.41 -1.63
N ASN A 712 12.36 -0.44 -2.42
CA ASN A 712 12.76 -1.76 -1.93
C ASN A 712 14.07 -1.73 -1.15
N ALA A 713 14.04 -2.16 0.10
CA ALA A 713 15.25 -2.35 0.88
C ALA A 713 16.10 -3.50 0.31
N SER A 714 17.34 -3.18 -0.05
CA SER A 714 18.39 -4.06 -0.55
C SER A 714 19.69 -3.80 0.24
N TYR A 715 20.79 -4.43 -0.16
CA TYR A 715 22.12 -4.21 0.42
C TYR A 715 23.12 -3.87 -0.67
N ASP A 716 24.00 -2.90 -0.39
CA ASP A 716 25.13 -2.62 -1.27
C ASP A 716 26.21 -3.72 -1.19
N GLU A 717 27.24 -3.63 -2.02
CA GLU A 717 28.38 -4.58 -2.06
C GLU A 717 29.11 -4.72 -0.70
N ASN A 718 28.95 -3.76 0.21
CA ASN A 718 29.54 -3.77 1.54
C ASN A 718 28.58 -4.27 2.64
N GLY A 719 27.36 -4.68 2.26
CA GLY A 719 26.32 -5.14 3.18
C GLY A 719 25.62 -4.02 3.95
N TYR A 720 25.71 -2.77 3.50
CA TYR A 720 24.90 -1.67 4.04
C TYR A 720 23.53 -1.64 3.40
N PRO A 721 22.45 -1.41 4.18
CA PRO A 721 21.12 -1.33 3.61
C PRO A 721 21.02 -0.11 2.68
N ILE A 722 20.53 -0.34 1.47
CA ILE A 722 20.20 0.67 0.46
C ILE A 722 18.73 0.50 0.05
N ASN A 723 18.12 1.56 -0.48
CA ASN A 723 16.83 1.43 -1.16
C ASN A 723 17.08 1.40 -2.66
N VAL A 724 16.44 0.46 -3.36
CA VAL A 724 16.47 0.33 -4.81
C VAL A 724 15.07 0.51 -5.37
N GLY A 725 14.96 1.24 -6.48
CA GLY A 725 13.70 1.46 -7.19
C GLY A 725 13.33 0.31 -8.12
N PHE A 726 13.53 -0.95 -7.69
CA PHE A 726 13.11 -2.11 -8.47
C PHE A 726 12.81 -3.33 -7.61
N ILE A 727 11.99 -4.24 -8.14
CA ILE A 727 11.82 -5.61 -7.63
C ILE A 727 12.18 -6.61 -8.73
N GLU A 728 12.93 -7.65 -8.37
CA GLU A 728 13.20 -8.80 -9.23
C GLU A 728 12.39 -10.00 -8.74
N LEU A 729 11.67 -10.61 -9.68
CA LEU A 729 10.82 -11.78 -9.47
C LEU A 729 11.20 -12.86 -10.49
N TYR A 730 10.86 -14.10 -10.19
CA TYR A 730 11.31 -15.25 -10.97
C TYR A 730 10.14 -16.17 -11.28
N SER A 731 9.90 -16.47 -12.56
CA SER A 731 8.86 -17.41 -12.98
C SER A 731 9.49 -18.68 -13.54
N PRO A 732 9.15 -19.88 -13.04
CA PRO A 732 9.58 -21.13 -13.65
C PRO A 732 8.99 -21.27 -15.06
N ARG A 733 9.82 -21.73 -15.98
CA ARG A 733 9.48 -22.06 -17.38
C ARG A 733 10.04 -23.45 -17.71
N GLU A 734 9.63 -24.00 -18.85
CA GLU A 734 10.02 -25.37 -19.28
C GLU A 734 11.54 -25.61 -19.35
N ARG A 735 12.36 -24.55 -19.57
CA ARG A 735 13.81 -24.66 -19.79
C ARG A 735 14.65 -23.81 -18.84
N GLY A 736 14.09 -23.46 -17.68
CA GLY A 736 14.77 -22.66 -16.67
C GLY A 736 13.86 -21.62 -16.04
N VAL A 737 14.43 -20.50 -15.65
CA VAL A 737 13.71 -19.43 -14.96
C VAL A 737 13.72 -18.16 -15.80
N GLU A 738 12.55 -17.55 -15.94
CA GLU A 738 12.39 -16.20 -16.47
C GLU A 738 12.55 -15.20 -15.32
N THR A 739 13.42 -14.21 -15.50
CA THR A 739 13.55 -13.08 -14.59
C THR A 739 12.60 -11.97 -15.03
N ILE A 740 11.81 -11.47 -14.08
CA ILE A 740 10.84 -10.39 -14.25
C ILE A 740 11.32 -9.24 -13.39
N LYS A 741 11.71 -8.12 -13.99
CA LYS A 741 12.14 -6.94 -13.25
C LYS A 741 11.12 -5.82 -13.46
N VAL A 742 10.62 -5.27 -12.35
CA VAL A 742 9.74 -4.10 -12.37
C VAL A 742 10.49 -2.96 -11.68
N GLU A 743 10.77 -1.88 -12.41
CA GLU A 743 11.64 -0.80 -11.94
C GLU A 743 11.09 0.60 -12.23
N THR A 744 11.39 1.52 -11.33
CA THR A 744 11.14 2.95 -11.45
C THR A 744 12.49 3.67 -11.40
N ILE A 745 12.87 4.31 -12.50
CA ILE A 745 14.16 4.97 -12.69
C ILE A 745 13.93 6.48 -12.71
N TYR A 746 14.52 7.20 -11.76
CA TYR A 746 14.53 8.66 -11.78
C TYR A 746 15.61 9.17 -12.76
N HIS A 747 15.22 10.05 -13.69
CA HIS A 747 16.12 10.68 -14.64
C HIS A 747 16.41 12.14 -14.24
N ASP A 748 17.54 12.36 -13.54
CA ASP A 748 17.98 13.68 -13.04
C ASP A 748 17.94 14.79 -14.10
N GLU A 749 18.22 14.49 -15.37
CA GLU A 749 18.26 15.50 -16.45
C GLU A 749 16.88 15.93 -16.95
N LEU A 750 15.87 15.07 -16.79
CA LEU A 750 14.50 15.31 -17.25
C LEU A 750 13.54 15.63 -16.10
N ASP A 751 13.95 15.41 -14.85
CA ASP A 751 13.09 15.51 -13.66
C ASP A 751 11.85 14.61 -13.80
N GLU A 752 12.05 13.42 -14.38
CA GLU A 752 10.99 12.47 -14.72
C GLU A 752 11.31 11.06 -14.21
N TYR A 753 10.29 10.35 -13.75
CA TYR A 753 10.37 8.93 -13.44
C TYR A 753 10.01 8.09 -14.66
N LYS A 754 10.90 7.18 -15.05
CA LYS A 754 10.64 6.17 -16.07
C LYS A 754 10.30 4.84 -15.41
N ARG A 755 9.10 4.35 -15.67
CA ARG A 755 8.58 3.06 -15.15
C ARG A 755 8.72 1.97 -16.21
N ARG A 756 9.51 0.93 -15.93
CA ARG A 756 9.82 -0.16 -16.86
C ARG A 756 9.52 -1.53 -16.25
N ILE A 757 8.93 -2.41 -17.04
CA ILE A 757 8.86 -3.84 -16.76
C ILE A 757 9.65 -4.58 -17.83
N SER A 758 10.53 -5.49 -17.40
CA SER A 758 11.33 -6.31 -18.29
C SER A 758 11.23 -7.79 -17.96
N PHE A 759 11.26 -8.61 -19.01
CA PHE A 759 11.25 -10.07 -18.94
C PHE A 759 12.51 -10.58 -19.63
N SER A 760 13.33 -11.32 -18.90
CA SER A 760 14.56 -11.94 -19.38
C SER A 760 14.45 -13.46 -19.30
N TYR A 761 14.47 -14.13 -20.45
CA TYR A 761 14.37 -15.60 -20.53
C TYR A 761 15.25 -16.13 -21.67
N LEU A 762 16.13 -17.10 -21.36
CA LEU A 762 17.05 -17.72 -22.33
C LEU A 762 17.85 -16.69 -23.17
N GLY A 763 18.34 -15.63 -22.53
CA GLY A 763 19.12 -14.57 -23.20
C GLY A 763 18.30 -13.59 -24.05
N VAL A 764 16.97 -13.72 -24.05
CA VAL A 764 16.06 -12.75 -24.69
C VAL A 764 15.55 -11.78 -23.63
N LEU A 765 15.80 -10.48 -23.83
CA LEU A 765 15.22 -9.41 -23.04
C LEU A 765 14.06 -8.75 -23.79
N THR A 766 12.91 -8.64 -23.15
CA THR A 766 11.79 -7.81 -23.62
C THR A 766 11.48 -6.74 -22.57
N GLU A 767 11.22 -5.51 -23.02
CA GLU A 767 11.00 -4.36 -22.14
C GLU A 767 9.76 -3.58 -22.59
N TYR A 768 8.98 -3.13 -21.61
CA TYR A 768 7.81 -2.28 -21.81
C TYR A 768 7.78 -1.17 -20.77
N ASP A 769 7.26 -0.01 -21.15
CA ASP A 769 6.82 0.98 -20.16
C ASP A 769 5.55 0.44 -19.48
N TYR A 770 5.40 0.70 -18.18
CA TYR A 770 4.20 0.32 -17.43
C TYR A 770 3.54 1.52 -16.72
N SER A 771 2.24 1.40 -16.49
CA SER A 771 1.47 2.25 -15.57
C SER A 771 0.71 1.41 -14.56
N LEU A 772 0.18 2.05 -13.51
CA LEU A 772 -0.65 1.40 -12.50
C LEU A 772 -2.09 1.86 -12.66
N ALA A 773 -3.02 0.91 -12.72
CA ALA A 773 -4.44 1.22 -12.76
C ALA A 773 -5.20 0.23 -11.88
N SER A 774 -5.92 0.74 -10.87
CA SER A 774 -6.71 -0.07 -9.94
C SER A 774 -5.94 -1.27 -9.37
N GLY A 775 -4.66 -1.06 -9.00
CA GLY A 775 -3.82 -2.11 -8.42
C GLY A 775 -3.23 -3.12 -9.41
N LYS A 776 -3.31 -2.85 -10.72
CA LYS A 776 -2.78 -3.69 -11.80
C LYS A 776 -1.63 -3.02 -12.51
N LEU A 777 -0.65 -3.80 -12.95
CA LEU A 777 0.41 -3.34 -13.85
C LEU A 777 -0.12 -3.39 -15.28
N MET A 778 -0.17 -2.25 -15.94
CA MET A 778 -0.60 -2.11 -17.33
C MET A 778 0.63 -1.94 -18.21
N PHE A 779 0.87 -2.85 -19.15
CA PHE A 779 2.05 -2.78 -20.03
C PHE A 779 1.76 -3.34 -21.43
N ASN A 780 2.18 -2.63 -22.47
CA ASN A 780 1.89 -2.98 -23.87
C ASN A 780 0.38 -3.24 -24.11
N THR A 781 -0.01 -4.46 -24.49
CA THR A 781 -1.41 -4.88 -24.68
C THR A 781 -1.89 -5.83 -23.57
N SER A 782 -1.05 -5.99 -22.54
CA SER A 782 -1.24 -6.91 -21.42
C SER A 782 -1.44 -6.15 -20.10
N GLN A 783 -1.96 -6.86 -19.12
CA GLN A 783 -1.97 -6.42 -17.72
C GLN A 783 -1.60 -7.59 -16.82
N ALA A 784 -1.05 -7.26 -15.65
CA ALA A 784 -0.78 -8.19 -14.58
C ALA A 784 -1.50 -7.75 -13.29
N GLU A 785 -2.21 -8.68 -12.66
CA GLU A 785 -2.84 -8.47 -11.35
C GLU A 785 -2.45 -9.58 -10.38
N VAL A 786 -2.27 -9.22 -9.10
CA VAL A 786 -2.01 -10.20 -8.04
C VAL A 786 -3.32 -10.91 -7.73
N SER A 787 -3.32 -12.23 -7.85
CA SER A 787 -4.49 -13.08 -7.58
C SER A 787 -4.43 -13.78 -6.23
N ASP A 788 -3.22 -14.07 -5.75
CA ASP A 788 -2.98 -14.66 -4.43
C ASP A 788 -1.55 -14.37 -3.98
N PHE A 789 -1.31 -14.45 -2.66
CA PHE A 789 -0.02 -14.27 -2.04
C PHE A 789 0.38 -15.51 -1.25
N ASP A 790 1.58 -16.01 -1.51
CA ASP A 790 2.30 -16.92 -0.63
C ASP A 790 3.57 -16.23 -0.12
N ARG A 791 4.06 -16.67 1.04
CA ARG A 791 5.28 -16.16 1.65
C ARG A 791 6.49 -16.17 0.70
N TYR A 792 6.55 -17.09 -0.27
CA TYR A 792 7.68 -17.26 -1.17
C TYR A 792 7.42 -16.83 -2.62
N PHE A 793 6.15 -16.59 -2.99
CA PHE A 793 5.80 -16.18 -4.35
C PHE A 793 4.45 -15.47 -4.42
N LEU A 794 4.27 -14.67 -5.47
CA LEU A 794 2.97 -14.13 -5.87
C LEU A 794 2.32 -15.04 -6.90
N THR A 795 1.03 -15.31 -6.78
CA THR A 795 0.26 -15.83 -7.92
C THR A 795 -0.24 -14.65 -8.73
N VAL A 796 0.35 -14.42 -9.90
CA VAL A 796 0.06 -13.28 -10.77
C VAL A 796 -0.65 -13.76 -12.02
N CYS A 797 -1.73 -13.08 -12.39
CA CYS A 797 -2.45 -13.35 -13.62
C CYS A 797 -2.02 -12.36 -14.69
N VAL A 798 -1.47 -12.85 -15.80
CA VAL A 798 -0.99 -12.02 -16.92
C VAL A 798 -1.84 -12.28 -18.16
N TYR A 799 -2.61 -11.29 -18.60
CA TYR A 799 -3.57 -11.46 -19.69
C TYR A 799 -3.78 -10.16 -20.48
N ALA A 800 -4.46 -10.25 -21.63
CA ALA A 800 -4.74 -9.08 -22.46
C ALA A 800 -5.65 -8.08 -21.74
N GLN A 801 -5.40 -6.78 -21.88
CA GLN A 801 -6.17 -5.72 -21.19
C GLN A 801 -7.68 -5.71 -21.51
N SER A 802 -8.08 -6.33 -22.61
CA SER A 802 -9.50 -6.47 -23.02
C SER A 802 -10.17 -7.76 -22.53
N ALA A 803 -9.45 -8.60 -21.80
CA ALA A 803 -9.89 -9.90 -21.31
C ALA A 803 -10.04 -9.90 -19.79
N SER A 804 -10.38 -11.06 -19.23
CA SER A 804 -10.45 -11.32 -17.80
C SER A 804 -9.52 -12.48 -17.46
N CYS A 805 -8.92 -12.46 -16.27
CA CYS A 805 -8.07 -13.53 -15.79
C CYS A 805 -8.72 -14.93 -15.89
N THR A 806 -7.98 -15.91 -16.42
CA THR A 806 -8.35 -17.32 -16.41
C THR A 806 -7.29 -18.16 -15.68
N GLU A 807 -7.60 -19.41 -15.32
CA GLU A 807 -6.62 -20.32 -14.68
C GLU A 807 -5.38 -20.57 -15.52
N GLY A 808 -5.46 -20.49 -16.86
CA GLY A 808 -4.30 -20.65 -17.74
C GLY A 808 -3.39 -19.42 -17.79
N ASP A 809 -3.86 -18.27 -17.32
CA ASP A 809 -3.11 -17.01 -17.33
C ASP A 809 -2.32 -16.80 -16.03
N LYS A 810 -2.56 -17.64 -15.01
CA LYS A 810 -1.91 -17.58 -13.71
C LYS A 810 -0.49 -18.14 -13.75
N GLN A 811 0.42 -17.40 -13.15
CA GLN A 811 1.84 -17.71 -13.08
C GLN A 811 2.30 -17.49 -11.63
N ALA A 812 3.26 -18.29 -11.17
CA ALA A 812 3.90 -18.09 -9.88
C ALA A 812 5.16 -17.22 -10.09
N TRP A 813 5.20 -16.05 -9.46
CA TRP A 813 6.32 -15.12 -9.47
C TRP A 813 7.02 -15.20 -8.12
N PHE A 814 8.12 -15.95 -8.06
CA PHE A 814 8.91 -16.19 -6.85
C PHE A 814 9.80 -14.99 -6.51
N PHE A 815 10.00 -14.76 -5.22
CA PHE A 815 10.94 -13.73 -4.74
C PHE A 815 12.40 -14.23 -4.71
N ASP A 816 12.61 -15.56 -4.78
CA ASP A 816 13.93 -16.20 -4.77
C ASP A 816 14.10 -17.07 -6.02
N LYS A 817 15.24 -16.89 -6.70
CA LYS A 817 15.55 -17.58 -7.96
C LYS A 817 15.71 -19.07 -7.77
N ALA A 818 16.41 -19.51 -6.71
CA ALA A 818 16.66 -20.93 -6.46
C ALA A 818 15.35 -21.69 -6.17
N MET A 819 14.39 -21.03 -5.50
CA MET A 819 13.05 -21.59 -5.31
C MET A 819 12.30 -21.76 -6.64
N ALA A 820 12.37 -20.79 -7.56
CA ALA A 820 11.81 -20.93 -8.89
C ALA A 820 12.49 -22.05 -9.68
N GLU A 821 13.82 -22.16 -9.62
CA GLU A 821 14.61 -23.22 -10.27
C GLU A 821 14.19 -24.61 -9.79
N ALA A 822 13.91 -24.77 -8.49
CA ALA A 822 13.42 -26.03 -7.93
C ALA A 822 12.01 -26.45 -8.44
N GLN A 823 11.25 -25.53 -9.03
CA GLN A 823 9.95 -25.81 -9.65
C GLN A 823 10.05 -26.06 -11.17
N VAL A 824 11.23 -25.99 -11.77
CA VAL A 824 11.42 -26.27 -13.20
C VAL A 824 11.26 -27.77 -13.45
N ASP A 825 10.26 -28.14 -14.24
CA ASP A 825 10.05 -29.52 -14.67
C ASP A 825 10.74 -29.73 -16.03
N ILE A 826 11.86 -30.45 -16.03
CA ILE A 826 12.60 -30.78 -17.26
C ILE A 826 12.04 -32.09 -17.82
N ASP A 827 11.07 -31.99 -18.73
CA ASP A 827 10.61 -33.17 -19.47
C ASP A 827 11.67 -33.57 -20.51
N ARG A 828 12.29 -34.75 -20.33
CA ARG A 828 13.31 -35.24 -21.27
C ARG A 828 12.65 -35.67 -22.57
N PRO A 829 13.22 -35.33 -23.73
CA PRO A 829 12.77 -35.92 -25.00
C PRO A 829 12.86 -37.44 -24.93
N ALA A 830 11.89 -38.13 -25.53
CA ALA A 830 11.98 -39.58 -25.71
C ALA A 830 13.24 -39.94 -26.51
N THR A 831 13.95 -40.99 -26.11
CA THR A 831 15.10 -41.49 -26.88
C THR A 831 14.64 -42.05 -28.23
N GLU A 832 15.46 -41.94 -29.27
CA GLU A 832 15.13 -42.49 -30.60
C GLU A 832 15.02 -44.02 -30.54
N HIS A 833 15.93 -44.67 -29.81
CA HIS A 833 15.82 -46.06 -29.39
C HIS A 833 15.79 -46.16 -27.84
N PRO A 834 14.96 -47.02 -27.22
CA PRO A 834 14.84 -47.07 -25.74
C PRO A 834 16.13 -47.33 -24.97
N LEU A 835 17.10 -48.00 -25.61
CA LEU A 835 18.40 -48.32 -25.03
C LEU A 835 19.47 -47.23 -25.26
N ASP A 836 19.21 -46.23 -26.12
CA ASP A 836 20.21 -45.21 -26.44
C ASP A 836 20.64 -44.47 -25.18
N GLY A 837 21.94 -44.38 -24.93
CA GLY A 837 22.53 -43.75 -23.77
C GLY A 837 23.95 -44.20 -23.47
N ALA A 838 24.60 -43.43 -22.62
CA ALA A 838 25.80 -43.85 -21.92
C ALA A 838 25.44 -44.44 -20.56
N TRP A 839 26.09 -45.52 -20.18
CA TRP A 839 25.73 -46.38 -19.07
C TRP A 839 26.97 -46.76 -18.27
N GLN A 840 26.85 -46.81 -16.96
CA GLN A 840 27.92 -47.22 -16.04
C GLN A 840 27.47 -48.41 -15.19
N LEU A 841 28.41 -49.26 -14.82
CA LEU A 841 28.20 -50.30 -13.81
C LEU A 841 28.48 -49.73 -12.42
N ALA A 842 27.73 -50.18 -11.42
CA ALA A 842 28.02 -49.86 -10.03
C ALA A 842 29.32 -50.55 -9.59
N ASP A 843 30.14 -49.84 -8.81
CA ASP A 843 31.42 -50.30 -8.25
C ASP A 843 32.57 -50.52 -9.28
N GLU A 844 32.38 -50.17 -10.56
CA GLU A 844 33.38 -50.27 -11.63
C GLU A 844 33.61 -48.90 -12.34
N PRO A 845 34.36 -47.98 -11.70
CA PRO A 845 34.49 -46.59 -12.16
C PRO A 845 35.28 -46.45 -13.46
N ASP A 846 36.05 -47.46 -13.86
CA ASP A 846 36.85 -47.48 -15.08
C ASP A 846 36.11 -48.10 -16.27
N VAL A 847 34.80 -48.37 -16.14
CA VAL A 847 33.96 -49.02 -17.17
C VAL A 847 32.79 -48.17 -17.62
N ALA A 848 32.59 -48.04 -18.92
CA ALA A 848 31.37 -47.46 -19.49
C ALA A 848 30.88 -48.24 -20.71
N VAL A 849 29.56 -48.26 -20.89
CA VAL A 849 28.89 -48.84 -22.06
C VAL A 849 28.10 -47.73 -22.74
N VAL A 850 28.33 -47.53 -24.03
CA VAL A 850 27.59 -46.57 -24.86
C VAL A 850 26.79 -47.33 -25.90
N LEU A 851 25.48 -47.07 -25.90
CA LEU A 851 24.53 -47.57 -26.87
C LEU A 851 23.98 -46.39 -27.64
N ARG A 852 24.16 -46.35 -28.96
CA ARG A 852 23.60 -45.28 -29.80
C ARG A 852 23.53 -45.71 -31.24
N ASP A 853 22.44 -45.38 -31.93
CA ASP A 853 22.29 -45.62 -33.38
C ASP A 853 22.54 -47.10 -33.78
N GLY A 854 22.23 -48.04 -32.88
CA GLY A 854 22.47 -49.47 -33.06
C GLY A 854 23.90 -49.93 -32.77
N LYS A 855 24.79 -49.04 -32.30
CA LYS A 855 26.18 -49.34 -31.92
C LYS A 855 26.34 -49.74 -30.46
N TRP A 856 27.21 -50.71 -30.24
CA TRP A 856 27.74 -51.13 -28.95
C TRP A 856 29.17 -50.62 -28.82
N ILE A 857 29.44 -49.90 -27.74
CA ILE A 857 30.78 -49.46 -27.38
C ILE A 857 30.97 -49.75 -25.90
N GLN A 858 31.98 -50.54 -25.55
CA GLN A 858 32.40 -50.76 -24.16
C GLN A 858 33.81 -50.21 -24.00
N ILE A 859 34.07 -49.46 -22.93
CA ILE A 859 35.40 -48.91 -22.61
C ILE A 859 35.80 -49.42 -21.23
N GLN A 860 37.04 -49.88 -21.11
CA GLN A 860 37.66 -50.37 -19.87
C GLN A 860 39.07 -49.76 -19.69
N ALA A 861 39.24 -48.85 -18.73
CA ALA A 861 40.54 -48.20 -18.51
C ALA A 861 41.51 -48.95 -17.59
N MET A 862 41.05 -49.87 -16.72
CA MET A 862 41.92 -50.66 -15.84
C MET A 862 41.76 -52.18 -16.07
N ALA A 863 42.77 -52.96 -15.68
CA ALA A 863 42.70 -54.42 -15.74
C ALA A 863 42.05 -55.00 -14.48
N ASP A 864 41.23 -56.05 -14.60
CA ASP A 864 40.80 -56.86 -13.44
C ASP A 864 41.94 -57.79 -12.98
N GLU A 865 42.21 -57.81 -11.67
CA GLU A 865 43.30 -58.61 -11.11
C GLU A 865 42.90 -60.10 -11.03
N GLY A 866 43.32 -60.90 -12.00
CA GLY A 866 43.31 -62.36 -11.90
C GLY A 866 42.62 -63.15 -13.01
N VAL A 867 42.21 -62.48 -14.10
CA VAL A 867 41.70 -63.10 -15.34
C VAL A 867 42.83 -63.17 -16.37
N ASP A 868 43.08 -64.35 -16.95
CA ASP A 868 44.08 -64.52 -18.02
C ASP A 868 43.54 -63.88 -19.32
N ASP A 869 44.35 -63.06 -20.00
CA ASP A 869 44.04 -62.37 -21.28
C ASP A 869 43.16 -61.11 -21.20
N ALA A 870 42.94 -60.60 -20.00
CA ALA A 870 42.10 -59.43 -19.74
C ALA A 870 42.97 -58.18 -19.49
N HIS A 871 42.78 -57.10 -20.26
CA HIS A 871 43.59 -55.87 -20.17
C HIS A 871 42.78 -54.60 -20.53
N PRO A 872 43.27 -53.39 -20.23
CA PRO A 872 42.60 -52.16 -20.67
C PRO A 872 42.43 -52.18 -22.19
N GLY A 873 41.30 -51.65 -22.65
CA GLY A 873 40.90 -51.62 -24.05
C GLY A 873 39.40 -51.29 -24.18
N PHE A 874 38.86 -51.54 -25.35
CA PHE A 874 37.46 -51.29 -25.69
C PHE A 874 36.91 -52.40 -26.61
N GLU A 875 35.59 -52.51 -26.65
CA GLU A 875 34.84 -53.30 -27.64
C GLU A 875 34.00 -52.36 -28.52
N LEU A 876 33.95 -52.62 -29.82
CA LEU A 876 33.03 -51.98 -30.77
C LEU A 876 32.22 -53.04 -31.50
N GLY A 877 30.92 -52.80 -31.69
CA GLY A 877 30.06 -53.69 -32.46
C GLY A 877 28.70 -53.11 -32.80
N ASP A 878 27.88 -53.91 -33.47
CA ASP A 878 26.47 -53.61 -33.74
C ASP A 878 25.58 -54.42 -32.79
N PHE A 879 24.60 -53.78 -32.15
CA PHE A 879 23.62 -54.49 -31.30
C PHE A 879 22.26 -54.63 -32.00
N THR A 880 21.54 -55.68 -31.61
CA THR A 880 20.14 -55.88 -31.96
C THR A 880 19.32 -56.10 -30.69
N TRP A 881 18.12 -55.51 -30.65
CA TRP A 881 17.20 -55.67 -29.53
C TRP A 881 15.76 -55.89 -30.00
N ASN A 882 15.09 -56.90 -29.46
CA ASN A 882 13.69 -57.14 -29.71
C ASN A 882 12.84 -56.58 -28.57
N GLU A 883 12.23 -55.42 -28.77
CA GLU A 883 11.40 -54.72 -27.77
C GLU A 883 10.30 -55.60 -27.15
N SER A 884 9.74 -56.57 -27.89
CA SER A 884 8.67 -57.43 -27.39
C SER A 884 9.15 -58.58 -26.50
N THR A 885 10.40 -59.03 -26.67
CA THR A 885 10.94 -60.20 -25.96
C THR A 885 12.12 -59.85 -25.05
N GLY A 886 12.71 -58.67 -25.21
CA GLY A 886 13.95 -58.24 -24.56
C GLY A 886 15.22 -58.88 -25.11
N GLU A 887 15.11 -59.79 -26.09
CA GLU A 887 16.27 -60.51 -26.65
C GLU A 887 17.30 -59.52 -27.21
N PHE A 888 18.53 -59.59 -26.69
CA PHE A 888 19.63 -58.68 -26.98
C PHE A 888 20.84 -59.46 -27.47
N ALA A 889 21.48 -58.99 -28.53
CA ALA A 889 22.70 -59.59 -29.08
C ALA A 889 23.61 -58.52 -29.66
N VAL A 890 24.92 -58.69 -29.49
CA VAL A 890 25.97 -57.81 -30.02
C VAL A 890 26.84 -58.61 -31.00
N GLU A 891 27.10 -58.06 -32.17
CA GLU A 891 28.09 -58.56 -33.13
C GLU A 891 29.31 -57.63 -33.07
N LEU A 892 30.37 -58.08 -32.40
CA LEU A 892 31.60 -57.31 -32.24
C LEU A 892 32.37 -57.20 -33.56
N SER A 893 32.71 -55.97 -33.93
CA SER A 893 33.61 -55.64 -35.04
C SER A 893 35.06 -55.51 -34.58
N GLU A 894 35.28 -55.08 -33.34
CA GLU A 894 36.59 -54.91 -32.73
C GLU A 894 36.54 -55.23 -31.25
N ASP A 895 37.54 -55.95 -30.77
CA ASP A 895 37.77 -56.27 -29.37
C ASP A 895 39.27 -56.09 -29.11
N THR A 896 39.58 -55.19 -28.19
CA THR A 896 40.96 -54.84 -27.80
C THR A 896 41.22 -55.04 -26.31
N ASN A 897 40.28 -55.57 -25.53
CA ASN A 897 40.42 -55.78 -24.09
C ASN A 897 40.42 -57.29 -23.72
N GLY A 898 40.15 -58.16 -24.69
CA GLY A 898 40.50 -59.58 -24.71
C GLY A 898 39.38 -60.53 -24.32
N SER A 899 38.98 -60.54 -23.04
CA SER A 899 37.86 -61.39 -22.57
C SER A 899 36.88 -60.63 -21.68
N PHE A 900 36.94 -59.30 -21.72
CA PHE A 900 36.09 -58.40 -20.96
C PHE A 900 34.97 -57.88 -21.84
N GLY A 901 33.73 -58.05 -21.39
CA GLY A 901 32.57 -57.56 -22.13
C GLY A 901 31.74 -58.73 -22.67
N ILE A 902 31.40 -58.71 -23.96
CA ILE A 902 30.39 -59.60 -24.57
C ILE A 902 31.02 -60.71 -25.43
N ASP A 903 32.22 -61.19 -25.08
CA ASP A 903 32.96 -62.15 -25.92
C ASP A 903 32.46 -63.62 -25.85
N ASP A 904 31.72 -64.01 -24.81
CA ASP A 904 31.23 -65.40 -24.62
C ASP A 904 29.84 -65.48 -23.93
N ALA A 905 29.05 -64.40 -23.99
CA ALA A 905 27.79 -64.30 -23.27
C ALA A 905 26.75 -65.32 -23.79
N GLY A 906 26.02 -65.94 -22.85
CA GLY A 906 24.84 -66.76 -23.14
C GLY A 906 23.69 -65.93 -23.76
N SER A 907 22.48 -66.49 -23.81
CA SER A 907 21.31 -65.69 -24.23
C SER A 907 21.16 -64.48 -23.29
N ILE A 908 21.14 -63.25 -23.84
CA ILE A 908 20.98 -62.00 -23.07
C ILE A 908 19.55 -61.47 -23.25
N ILE A 909 18.92 -61.07 -22.14
CA ILE A 909 17.67 -60.31 -22.16
C ILE A 909 17.94 -58.92 -21.59
N ALA A 910 17.80 -57.88 -22.43
CA ALA A 910 17.91 -56.48 -22.02
C ALA A 910 16.53 -55.89 -21.72
N SER A 911 16.42 -55.20 -20.58
CA SER A 911 15.25 -54.40 -20.22
C SER A 911 15.68 -53.02 -19.72
N VAL A 912 14.89 -51.99 -20.03
CA VAL A 912 15.16 -50.61 -19.62
C VAL A 912 13.94 -50.01 -18.93
N SER A 913 14.17 -49.35 -17.80
CA SER A 913 13.16 -48.61 -17.05
C SER A 913 13.76 -47.29 -16.57
N ALA A 914 13.34 -46.17 -17.18
CA ALA A 914 13.91 -44.85 -16.97
C ALA A 914 15.45 -44.85 -17.18
N ASP A 915 16.22 -44.72 -16.11
CA ASP A 915 17.68 -44.61 -16.11
C ASP A 915 18.38 -45.89 -15.65
N THR A 916 17.65 -47.02 -15.62
CA THR A 916 18.21 -48.33 -15.30
C THR A 916 18.07 -49.27 -16.50
N LEU A 917 19.20 -49.78 -16.98
CA LEU A 917 19.31 -50.87 -17.95
C LEU A 917 19.71 -52.15 -17.22
N THR A 918 18.99 -53.25 -17.44
CA THR A 918 19.31 -54.56 -16.87
C THR A 918 19.56 -55.55 -18.00
N LEU A 919 20.73 -56.17 -17.99
CA LEU A 919 21.11 -57.25 -18.90
C LEU A 919 21.07 -58.57 -18.11
N GLU A 920 20.08 -59.41 -18.35
CA GLU A 920 19.99 -60.76 -17.77
C GLU A 920 20.79 -61.73 -18.64
N ILE A 921 21.94 -62.21 -18.15
CA ILE A 921 22.87 -63.08 -18.90
C ILE A 921 22.72 -64.53 -18.43
N GLU A 922 22.35 -65.44 -19.33
CA GLU A 922 22.14 -66.85 -19.03
C GLU A 922 23.42 -67.52 -18.46
N GLY A 923 23.44 -67.76 -17.15
CA GLY A 923 24.54 -68.44 -16.45
C GLY A 923 25.43 -67.53 -15.62
N GLU A 924 25.33 -66.20 -15.80
CA GLU A 924 26.16 -65.20 -15.14
C GLU A 924 25.37 -64.27 -14.19
N GLY A 925 24.05 -64.15 -14.40
CA GLY A 925 23.16 -63.35 -13.56
C GLY A 925 22.80 -62.00 -14.20
N ASP A 926 22.27 -61.09 -13.39
CA ASP A 926 21.80 -59.78 -13.85
C ASP A 926 22.92 -58.75 -13.72
N VAL A 927 23.24 -58.08 -14.83
CA VAL A 927 24.12 -56.90 -14.85
C VAL A 927 23.24 -55.65 -14.90
N VAL A 928 23.37 -54.80 -13.89
CA VAL A 928 22.58 -53.57 -13.76
C VAL A 928 23.45 -52.37 -14.07
N LEU A 929 23.00 -51.60 -15.05
CA LEU A 929 23.63 -50.41 -15.59
C LEU A 929 22.78 -49.19 -15.27
N THR A 930 23.42 -48.11 -14.83
CA THR A 930 22.77 -46.82 -14.59
C THR A 930 23.19 -45.83 -15.66
N ARG A 931 22.26 -45.04 -16.16
CA ARG A 931 22.54 -44.03 -17.18
C ARG A 931 23.47 -42.95 -16.62
N ILE A 932 24.50 -42.57 -17.37
CA ILE A 932 25.45 -41.51 -17.02
C ILE A 932 24.81 -40.15 -17.35
N TYR A 933 24.29 -39.48 -16.32
CA TYR A 933 23.63 -38.17 -16.39
C TYR A 933 23.52 -37.55 -14.98
N SER A 934 23.49 -36.22 -14.89
CA SER A 934 23.31 -35.50 -13.62
C SER A 934 22.45 -34.25 -13.78
N LEU A 935 21.61 -33.99 -12.77
CA LEU A 935 20.87 -32.72 -12.62
C LEU A 935 21.71 -31.64 -11.92
N GLY A 936 22.73 -32.04 -11.15
CA GLY A 936 23.57 -31.12 -10.36
C GLY A 936 24.90 -30.75 -11.04
N ASN A 937 25.40 -31.60 -11.95
CA ASN A 937 26.64 -31.36 -12.68
C ASN A 937 26.39 -31.45 -14.20
N PRO A 938 26.34 -30.32 -14.94
CA PRO A 938 26.00 -30.33 -16.36
C PRO A 938 27.01 -31.07 -17.23
N LEU A 939 28.26 -31.24 -16.76
CA LEU A 939 29.31 -31.95 -17.49
C LEU A 939 29.11 -33.48 -17.49
N VAL A 940 28.43 -34.05 -16.50
CA VAL A 940 28.26 -35.51 -16.40
C VAL A 940 27.46 -36.05 -17.58
N GLY A 941 28.05 -37.01 -18.29
CA GLY A 941 27.54 -37.56 -19.55
C GLY A 941 28.67 -38.08 -20.44
N ALA A 942 28.28 -38.75 -21.53
CA ALA A 942 29.20 -39.07 -22.62
C ALA A 942 28.98 -38.14 -23.81
N TYR A 943 30.07 -37.75 -24.46
CA TYR A 943 30.10 -36.85 -25.59
C TYR A 943 30.97 -37.45 -26.66
N PHE A 944 30.60 -37.28 -27.93
CA PHE A 944 31.39 -37.76 -29.04
C PHE A 944 31.44 -36.72 -30.16
N ASP A 945 32.53 -36.77 -30.93
CA ASP A 945 32.67 -36.07 -32.21
C ASP A 945 33.17 -37.05 -33.27
N GLY A 946 32.77 -36.85 -34.51
CA GLY A 946 33.04 -37.76 -35.62
C GLY A 946 31.92 -38.78 -35.88
N SER A 947 32.29 -39.95 -36.39
CA SER A 947 31.36 -40.99 -36.86
C SER A 947 31.63 -42.31 -36.15
N LEU A 948 30.62 -42.88 -35.47
CA LEU A 948 30.74 -44.19 -34.81
C LEU A 948 30.95 -45.36 -35.80
N ASP A 949 30.76 -45.13 -37.11
CA ASP A 949 31.10 -46.07 -38.19
C ASP A 949 32.53 -45.85 -38.78
N GLY A 950 33.26 -44.86 -38.29
CA GLY A 950 34.56 -44.41 -38.82
C GLY A 950 35.46 -43.86 -37.71
N ASP A 951 36.12 -42.73 -37.95
CA ASP A 951 36.94 -42.09 -36.92
C ASP A 951 36.09 -41.22 -35.99
N PHE A 952 36.32 -41.34 -34.68
CA PHE A 952 35.61 -40.56 -33.65
C PHE A 952 36.45 -40.37 -32.39
N PHE A 953 36.16 -39.30 -31.65
CA PHE A 953 36.65 -39.07 -30.30
C PHE A 953 35.46 -39.10 -29.33
N MET A 954 35.65 -39.68 -28.14
CA MET A 954 34.60 -39.79 -27.12
C MET A 954 35.16 -39.49 -25.74
N GLY A 955 34.50 -38.60 -25.00
CA GLY A 955 34.78 -38.32 -23.59
C GLY A 955 33.57 -38.65 -22.72
N ILE A 956 33.78 -39.29 -21.58
CA ILE A 956 32.75 -39.74 -20.65
C ILE A 956 33.09 -39.25 -19.25
N PHE A 957 32.30 -38.34 -18.71
CA PHE A 957 32.44 -37.80 -17.36
C PHE A 957 31.38 -38.40 -16.45
N LYS A 958 31.79 -38.95 -15.30
CA LYS A 958 30.91 -39.65 -14.36
C LYS A 958 30.75 -38.88 -13.05
N GLU A 959 29.60 -39.08 -12.41
CA GLU A 959 29.24 -38.39 -11.16
C GLU A 959 30.22 -38.66 -10.00
N ASP A 960 30.94 -39.79 -10.03
CA ASP A 960 31.93 -40.14 -8.99
C ASP A 960 33.27 -39.41 -9.14
N GLY A 961 33.40 -38.53 -10.14
CA GLY A 961 34.62 -37.77 -10.42
C GLY A 961 35.63 -38.52 -11.28
N THR A 962 35.25 -39.66 -11.89
CA THR A 962 36.08 -40.35 -12.88
C THR A 962 35.70 -39.99 -14.30
N PHE A 963 36.67 -40.07 -15.22
CA PHE A 963 36.43 -39.90 -16.64
C PHE A 963 37.07 -41.00 -17.46
N LEU A 964 36.53 -41.22 -18.66
CA LEU A 964 37.07 -42.11 -19.68
C LEU A 964 37.11 -41.36 -21.00
N GLU A 965 38.13 -41.60 -21.81
CA GLU A 965 38.20 -41.14 -23.18
C GLU A 965 38.58 -42.29 -24.12
N LEU A 966 38.05 -42.23 -25.35
CA LEU A 966 38.35 -43.14 -26.44
C LEU A 966 38.60 -42.31 -27.69
N ALA A 967 39.84 -42.35 -28.18
CA ALA A 967 40.22 -41.86 -29.49
C ALA A 967 40.27 -43.05 -30.45
N HIS A 968 39.31 -43.10 -31.38
CA HIS A 968 39.28 -44.08 -32.46
C HIS A 968 39.61 -43.36 -33.76
N ASP A 969 40.89 -43.05 -33.98
CA ASP A 969 41.42 -42.54 -35.23
C ASP A 969 42.47 -43.51 -35.80
N THR A 970 42.07 -44.24 -36.83
CA THR A 970 42.93 -45.23 -37.48
C THR A 970 43.76 -44.64 -38.64
N GLU A 971 43.42 -43.45 -39.12
CA GLU A 971 44.11 -42.77 -40.21
C GLU A 971 45.37 -42.05 -39.74
N ASN A 972 45.37 -41.51 -38.51
CA ASN A 972 46.47 -40.72 -37.92
C ASN A 972 47.30 -41.47 -36.84
N ASP A 973 47.03 -42.75 -36.59
CA ASP A 973 47.73 -43.60 -35.59
C ASP A 973 47.47 -43.15 -34.12
N GLU A 974 46.32 -42.52 -33.89
CA GLU A 974 45.84 -42.00 -32.59
C GLU A 974 44.74 -42.90 -31.99
N LEU A 975 44.92 -44.22 -32.13
CA LEU A 975 44.03 -45.21 -31.52
C LEU A 975 44.43 -45.47 -30.06
N GLY A 976 43.55 -45.16 -29.12
CA GLY A 976 43.78 -45.41 -27.70
C GLY A 976 42.62 -45.05 -26.78
N ILE A 977 42.73 -45.48 -25.53
CA ILE A 977 41.82 -45.07 -24.45
C ILE A 977 42.62 -44.42 -23.34
N SER A 978 42.03 -43.46 -22.65
CA SER A 978 42.52 -43.04 -21.33
C SER A 978 41.42 -43.00 -20.30
N GLY A 979 41.81 -42.96 -19.04
CA GLY A 979 40.89 -42.79 -17.94
C GLY A 979 41.60 -42.16 -16.76
N GLY A 980 40.85 -41.57 -15.86
CA GLY A 980 41.42 -40.79 -14.77
C GLY A 980 40.39 -40.24 -13.81
N TYR A 981 40.83 -39.27 -13.03
CA TYR A 981 39.98 -38.44 -12.18
C TYR A 981 39.86 -37.05 -12.79
N TYR A 982 38.70 -36.43 -12.65
CA TYR A 982 38.50 -35.04 -13.05
C TYR A 982 37.95 -34.20 -11.91
N ASN A 983 38.24 -32.90 -11.95
CA ASN A 983 37.58 -31.89 -11.15
C ASN A 983 37.02 -30.81 -12.09
N TYR A 984 35.78 -30.41 -11.86
CA TYR A 984 35.11 -29.39 -12.68
C TYR A 984 34.77 -28.17 -11.84
N ASP A 985 35.42 -27.06 -12.16
CA ASP A 985 35.07 -25.74 -11.65
C ASP A 985 33.94 -25.18 -12.52
N ILE A 986 32.71 -25.25 -12.01
CA ILE A 986 31.53 -24.76 -12.73
C ILE A 986 31.49 -23.24 -12.86
N GLU A 987 32.13 -22.50 -11.97
CA GLU A 987 32.16 -21.03 -12.00
C GLU A 987 33.03 -20.57 -13.16
N ASN A 988 34.23 -21.14 -13.26
CA ASN A 988 35.20 -20.81 -14.30
C ASN A 988 35.11 -21.71 -15.55
N GLN A 989 34.18 -22.68 -15.56
CA GLN A 989 33.99 -23.64 -16.65
C GLN A 989 35.26 -24.44 -16.99
N LYS A 990 36.15 -24.61 -16.00
CA LYS A 990 37.48 -25.21 -16.16
C LYS A 990 37.49 -26.64 -15.64
N VAL A 991 38.02 -27.56 -16.43
CA VAL A 991 38.21 -28.96 -16.05
C VAL A 991 39.70 -29.20 -15.80
N PHE A 992 39.99 -29.95 -14.74
CA PHE A 992 41.31 -30.51 -14.49
C PHE A 992 41.23 -32.04 -14.53
N VAL A 993 42.15 -32.70 -15.23
CA VAL A 993 42.23 -34.17 -15.33
C VAL A 993 43.55 -34.74 -14.79
N ASP A 994 43.46 -35.89 -14.13
CA ASP A 994 44.59 -36.69 -13.64
C ASP A 994 44.47 -38.14 -14.14
N PHE A 995 45.35 -38.52 -15.07
CA PHE A 995 45.27 -39.79 -15.80
C PHE A 995 45.80 -41.00 -15.00
N TYR A 996 45.27 -42.19 -15.26
CA TYR A 996 45.79 -43.46 -14.76
C TYR A 996 47.17 -43.79 -15.37
N GLU A 997 48.04 -44.49 -14.61
CA GLU A 997 49.43 -44.82 -15.04
C GLU A 997 49.53 -45.78 -16.25
N LYS A 998 48.42 -46.32 -16.77
CA LYS A 998 48.43 -47.29 -17.89
C LYS A 998 47.17 -47.18 -18.75
N THR A 999 47.39 -46.91 -20.04
CA THR A 999 46.37 -46.79 -21.07
C THR A 999 46.69 -47.71 -22.24
N TYR A 1000 45.67 -48.20 -22.95
CA TYR A 1000 45.83 -49.01 -24.16
C TYR A 1000 46.02 -48.10 -25.37
N GLY A 1001 46.95 -48.45 -26.26
CA GLY A 1001 47.27 -47.66 -27.46
C GLY A 1001 48.51 -46.76 -27.30
N SER A 1002 48.71 -45.86 -28.26
CA SER A 1002 49.67 -44.76 -28.09
C SER A 1002 49.14 -43.87 -26.96
N PRO A 1003 49.93 -43.54 -25.92
CA PRO A 1003 49.50 -42.50 -24.99
C PRO A 1003 49.26 -41.24 -25.81
N ILE A 1004 48.07 -40.65 -25.68
CA ILE A 1004 47.75 -39.33 -26.23
C ILE A 1004 48.87 -38.40 -25.69
N GLU A 1005 49.71 -37.86 -26.59
CA GLU A 1005 50.95 -37.15 -26.21
C GLU A 1005 50.64 -35.92 -25.34
N GLU A 1006 51.48 -35.67 -24.32
CA GLU A 1006 51.51 -34.44 -23.48
C GLU A 1006 50.14 -33.74 -23.28
N ALA A 1007 49.12 -34.47 -22.83
CA ALA A 1007 47.79 -33.90 -22.57
C ALA A 1007 47.89 -32.67 -21.65
N ASP A 1008 47.28 -31.56 -22.06
CA ASP A 1008 47.05 -30.44 -21.16
C ASP A 1008 46.15 -30.96 -20.03
N PRO A 1009 46.60 -30.92 -18.76
CA PRO A 1009 45.75 -31.37 -17.68
C PRO A 1009 44.57 -30.41 -17.45
N HIS A 1010 44.50 -29.30 -18.17
CA HIS A 1010 43.44 -28.31 -18.10
C HIS A 1010 42.78 -28.12 -19.46
N PHE A 1011 41.47 -27.90 -19.46
CA PHE A 1011 40.75 -27.43 -20.62
C PHE A 1011 39.47 -26.72 -20.19
N ILE A 1012 38.92 -25.87 -21.06
CA ILE A 1012 37.68 -25.15 -20.84
C ILE A 1012 36.53 -25.90 -21.50
N VAL A 1013 35.42 -26.09 -20.77
CA VAL A 1013 34.21 -26.69 -21.33
C VAL A 1013 32.94 -26.01 -20.88
N LYS A 1014 31.94 -25.98 -21.77
CA LYS A 1014 30.57 -25.61 -21.45
C LYS A 1014 29.61 -26.65 -21.98
N ALA A 1015 29.08 -27.45 -21.05
CA ALA A 1015 28.03 -28.40 -21.36
C ALA A 1015 26.68 -27.66 -21.42
N GLN A 1016 26.01 -27.71 -22.56
CA GLN A 1016 24.77 -27.00 -22.82
C GLN A 1016 23.81 -27.88 -23.60
N GLY A 1017 22.73 -28.31 -22.93
CA GLY A 1017 21.76 -29.21 -23.53
C GLY A 1017 22.42 -30.48 -24.09
N ASN A 1018 22.26 -30.68 -25.39
CA ASN A 1018 22.78 -31.85 -26.10
C ASN A 1018 24.22 -31.67 -26.65
N PHE A 1019 24.90 -30.58 -26.33
CA PHE A 1019 26.25 -30.28 -26.83
C PHE A 1019 27.24 -29.95 -25.70
N LEU A 1020 28.52 -30.17 -25.98
CA LEU A 1020 29.65 -29.75 -25.16
C LEU A 1020 30.56 -28.87 -26.01
N GLN A 1021 30.63 -27.58 -25.70
CA GLN A 1021 31.62 -26.67 -26.26
C GLN A 1021 32.92 -26.86 -25.50
N PHE A 1022 34.06 -26.96 -26.18
CA PHE A 1022 35.37 -27.12 -25.53
C PHE A 1022 36.46 -26.30 -26.21
N LYS A 1023 37.50 -26.00 -25.43
CA LYS A 1023 38.76 -25.38 -25.84
C LYS A 1023 39.88 -26.00 -24.99
N ASP A 1024 40.87 -26.57 -25.66
CA ASP A 1024 42.02 -27.29 -25.11
C ASP A 1024 43.26 -26.89 -25.93
N GLY A 1025 44.13 -26.04 -25.36
CA GLY A 1025 45.32 -25.55 -26.06
C GLY A 1025 45.00 -24.80 -27.36
N ASP A 1026 45.55 -25.21 -28.50
CA ASP A 1026 45.23 -24.58 -29.80
C ASP A 1026 43.93 -25.15 -30.44
N ASP A 1027 43.32 -26.17 -29.83
CA ASP A 1027 42.17 -26.90 -30.35
C ASP A 1027 40.86 -26.45 -29.67
N PHE A 1028 39.78 -26.38 -30.45
CA PHE A 1028 38.46 -26.06 -29.92
C PHE A 1028 37.38 -26.68 -30.81
N GLY A 1029 36.22 -26.93 -30.22
CA GLY A 1029 35.15 -27.54 -30.97
C GLY A 1029 33.89 -27.77 -30.16
N VAL A 1030 33.00 -28.54 -30.78
CA VAL A 1030 31.75 -28.97 -30.16
C VAL A 1030 31.66 -30.49 -30.26
N MET A 1031 31.23 -31.13 -29.17
CA MET A 1031 30.92 -32.56 -29.15
C MET A 1031 29.43 -32.77 -28.88
N GLN A 1032 28.85 -33.82 -29.46
CA GLN A 1032 27.46 -34.18 -29.25
C GLN A 1032 27.31 -35.09 -28.03
N ARG A 1033 26.36 -34.77 -27.14
CA ARG A 1033 25.99 -35.61 -26.01
C ARG A 1033 25.29 -36.88 -26.50
N ILE A 1034 25.71 -38.03 -25.97
CA ILE A 1034 25.12 -39.35 -26.26
C ILE A 1034 23.69 -39.42 -25.74
N THR A 1035 23.50 -39.14 -24.45
CA THR A 1035 22.18 -39.11 -23.80
C THR A 1035 21.52 -37.75 -24.04
N ARG A 1036 20.46 -37.67 -24.86
CA ARG A 1036 19.73 -36.41 -25.06
C ARG A 1036 19.01 -35.96 -23.79
N VAL A 1037 19.04 -34.66 -23.53
CA VAL A 1037 18.49 -34.05 -22.30
C VAL A 1037 17.41 -33.01 -22.58
N ILE A 1038 17.43 -32.35 -23.76
CA ILE A 1038 16.44 -31.35 -24.18
C ILE A 1038 16.12 -31.46 -25.68
N GLU A 1039 14.99 -30.93 -26.13
CA GLU A 1039 14.80 -30.62 -27.56
C GLU A 1039 15.61 -29.35 -27.87
N GLN A 1040 16.52 -29.45 -28.83
CA GLN A 1040 17.45 -28.38 -29.17
C GLN A 1040 17.52 -28.22 -30.69
N ASP A 1041 17.46 -26.96 -31.14
CA ASP A 1041 17.60 -26.62 -32.55
C ASP A 1041 19.07 -26.75 -33.01
N SER A 1042 19.29 -26.69 -34.32
CA SER A 1042 20.62 -26.70 -34.93
C SER A 1042 20.64 -25.71 -36.08
N PHE A 1043 21.75 -25.01 -36.27
CA PHE A 1043 21.90 -24.12 -37.41
C PHE A 1043 21.98 -24.91 -38.71
N THR A 1044 21.43 -24.34 -39.77
CA THR A 1044 21.78 -24.68 -41.14
C THR A 1044 22.59 -23.57 -41.80
N GLU A 1045 23.32 -23.87 -42.87
CA GLU A 1045 24.03 -22.84 -43.65
C GLU A 1045 23.07 -21.72 -44.12
N VAL A 1046 21.81 -22.04 -44.42
CA VAL A 1046 20.80 -21.08 -44.87
C VAL A 1046 20.42 -20.10 -43.76
N ASP A 1047 20.40 -20.56 -42.51
CA ASP A 1047 20.10 -19.72 -41.35
C ASP A 1047 21.23 -18.71 -41.12
N LEU A 1048 22.48 -19.18 -41.28
CA LEU A 1048 23.69 -18.42 -40.98
C LEU A 1048 24.13 -17.45 -42.08
N ILE A 1049 23.94 -17.75 -43.37
CA ILE A 1049 24.37 -16.82 -44.44
C ILE A 1049 23.56 -15.52 -44.37
N GLY A 1050 24.20 -14.37 -44.14
CA GLY A 1050 23.54 -13.07 -44.02
C GLY A 1050 24.23 -12.10 -43.05
N THR A 1051 23.48 -11.09 -42.61
CA THR A 1051 23.87 -10.16 -41.56
C THR A 1051 22.98 -10.39 -40.35
N HIS A 1052 23.60 -10.47 -39.18
CA HIS A 1052 22.95 -10.80 -37.92
C HIS A 1052 23.34 -9.80 -36.85
N ILE A 1053 22.42 -9.52 -35.93
CA ILE A 1053 22.70 -8.80 -34.68
C ILE A 1053 22.75 -9.85 -33.58
N PHE A 1054 23.89 -9.96 -32.92
CA PHE A 1054 24.05 -10.72 -31.70
C PHE A 1054 23.83 -9.78 -30.50
N THR A 1055 22.78 -10.03 -29.71
CA THR A 1055 22.46 -9.24 -28.51
C THR A 1055 22.72 -10.10 -27.26
N TYR A 1056 23.51 -9.60 -26.32
CA TYR A 1056 23.91 -10.35 -25.11
C TYR A 1056 23.97 -9.43 -23.88
N MET A 1057 23.95 -10.04 -22.69
CA MET A 1057 24.14 -9.32 -21.43
C MET A 1057 25.64 -9.18 -21.15
N ALA A 1058 26.12 -7.95 -20.98
CA ALA A 1058 27.49 -7.68 -20.57
C ALA A 1058 27.67 -7.94 -19.07
N GLU A 1059 28.92 -8.20 -18.65
CA GLU A 1059 29.28 -8.37 -17.24
C GLU A 1059 28.93 -7.13 -16.38
N SER A 1060 28.82 -5.95 -17.01
CA SER A 1060 28.40 -4.71 -16.37
C SER A 1060 26.90 -4.64 -16.05
N GLY A 1061 26.11 -5.65 -16.44
CA GLY A 1061 24.66 -5.70 -16.29
C GLY A 1061 23.86 -4.98 -17.38
N GLY A 1062 24.54 -4.39 -18.37
CA GLY A 1062 23.91 -3.77 -19.55
C GLY A 1062 23.71 -4.73 -20.71
N VAL A 1063 22.80 -4.40 -21.63
CA VAL A 1063 22.62 -5.12 -22.91
C VAL A 1063 23.58 -4.55 -23.94
N GLU A 1064 24.37 -5.41 -24.58
CA GLU A 1064 25.26 -5.07 -25.68
C GLU A 1064 24.85 -5.77 -26.98
N THR A 1065 25.29 -5.21 -28.11
CA THR A 1065 25.03 -5.77 -29.43
C THR A 1065 26.29 -5.80 -30.28
N SER A 1066 26.51 -6.91 -31.00
CA SER A 1066 27.59 -7.05 -32.00
C SER A 1066 27.01 -7.43 -33.35
N ASN A 1067 27.56 -6.86 -34.44
CA ASN A 1067 27.17 -7.22 -35.80
C ASN A 1067 28.00 -8.40 -36.29
N ILE A 1068 27.34 -9.44 -36.81
CA ILE A 1068 27.98 -10.61 -37.41
C ILE A 1068 27.56 -10.69 -38.88
N VAL A 1069 28.51 -10.89 -39.78
CA VAL A 1069 28.26 -11.08 -41.22
C VAL A 1069 28.90 -12.37 -41.67
N ILE A 1070 28.12 -13.26 -42.27
CA ILE A 1070 28.56 -14.59 -42.71
C ILE A 1070 28.30 -14.72 -44.21
N ALA A 1071 29.34 -15.03 -44.97
CA ALA A 1071 29.30 -15.16 -46.43
C ALA A 1071 29.39 -16.62 -46.89
N GLU A 1072 28.80 -16.90 -48.05
CA GLU A 1072 28.78 -18.25 -48.67
C GLU A 1072 30.18 -18.75 -49.10
N ASP A 1073 31.19 -17.86 -49.17
CA ASP A 1073 32.56 -18.23 -49.57
C ASP A 1073 33.45 -18.70 -48.41
N GLY A 1074 32.88 -18.90 -47.23
CA GLY A 1074 33.60 -19.31 -46.01
C GLY A 1074 34.23 -18.15 -45.22
N SER A 1075 34.00 -16.90 -45.65
CA SER A 1075 34.42 -15.71 -44.89
C SER A 1075 33.32 -15.19 -43.97
N ALA A 1076 33.71 -14.66 -42.81
CA ALA A 1076 32.85 -14.01 -41.84
C ALA A 1076 33.51 -12.74 -41.27
N SER A 1077 32.73 -11.89 -40.60
CA SER A 1077 33.25 -10.78 -39.82
C SER A 1077 32.37 -10.53 -38.59
N PHE A 1078 32.99 -10.18 -37.47
CA PHE A 1078 32.29 -9.81 -36.24
C PHE A 1078 33.00 -8.61 -35.55
N GLU A 1079 32.28 -7.91 -34.68
CA GLU A 1079 32.82 -6.79 -33.89
C GLU A 1079 33.20 -7.26 -32.49
N LEU A 1080 34.43 -6.93 -32.07
CA LEU A 1080 35.00 -7.21 -30.75
C LEU A 1080 35.75 -5.96 -30.26
N ASP A 1081 35.47 -5.48 -29.05
CA ASP A 1081 36.08 -4.28 -28.46
C ASP A 1081 36.05 -3.02 -29.36
N GLY A 1082 35.00 -2.88 -30.19
CA GLY A 1082 34.84 -1.79 -31.16
C GLY A 1082 35.71 -1.91 -32.43
N GLU A 1083 36.39 -3.05 -32.63
CA GLU A 1083 37.12 -3.41 -33.85
C GLU A 1083 36.36 -4.47 -34.66
N VAL A 1084 36.24 -4.28 -35.98
CA VAL A 1084 35.67 -5.30 -36.88
C VAL A 1084 36.76 -6.26 -37.33
N ARG A 1085 36.66 -7.52 -36.91
CA ARG A 1085 37.59 -8.60 -37.24
C ARG A 1085 37.13 -9.39 -38.47
N SER A 1086 38.08 -9.83 -39.28
CA SER A 1086 37.83 -10.75 -40.40
C SER A 1086 38.12 -12.18 -39.95
N ALA A 1087 37.19 -13.09 -40.20
CA ALA A 1087 37.25 -14.47 -39.75
C ALA A 1087 36.96 -15.46 -40.89
N SER A 1088 37.41 -16.70 -40.72
CA SER A 1088 36.84 -17.86 -41.42
C SER A 1088 35.71 -18.45 -40.57
N TRP A 1089 34.75 -19.10 -41.21
CA TRP A 1089 33.68 -19.81 -40.49
C TRP A 1089 33.43 -21.22 -41.05
N GLU A 1090 32.90 -22.08 -40.19
CA GLU A 1090 32.35 -23.38 -40.56
C GLU A 1090 31.15 -23.75 -39.67
N LEU A 1091 30.38 -24.75 -40.13
CA LEU A 1091 29.26 -25.32 -39.40
C LEU A 1091 29.63 -26.74 -38.97
N HIS A 1092 29.75 -26.97 -37.67
CA HIS A 1092 30.08 -28.28 -37.10
C HIS A 1092 29.00 -28.70 -36.12
N LEU A 1093 28.44 -29.89 -36.30
CA LEU A 1093 27.32 -30.43 -35.50
C LEU A 1093 26.12 -29.48 -35.30
N GLY A 1094 25.89 -28.53 -36.21
CA GLY A 1094 24.81 -27.54 -36.09
C GLY A 1094 25.18 -26.29 -35.29
N SER A 1095 26.45 -26.14 -34.91
CA SER A 1095 27.02 -24.96 -34.24
C SER A 1095 27.92 -24.18 -35.19
N LEU A 1096 27.89 -22.86 -35.08
CA LEU A 1096 28.74 -21.95 -35.84
C LEU A 1096 30.10 -21.84 -35.17
N MET A 1097 31.16 -22.13 -35.91
CA MET A 1097 32.55 -21.90 -35.50
C MET A 1097 33.14 -20.78 -36.34
N MET A 1098 33.79 -19.82 -35.70
CA MET A 1098 34.51 -18.73 -36.36
C MET A 1098 35.90 -18.56 -35.76
N PHE A 1099 36.87 -18.21 -36.61
CA PHE A 1099 38.22 -17.91 -36.17
C PHE A 1099 38.78 -16.69 -36.90
N SER A 1100 39.25 -15.71 -36.13
CA SER A 1100 39.98 -14.54 -36.62
C SER A 1100 41.46 -14.66 -36.26
N GLU A 1101 42.32 -14.41 -37.24
CA GLU A 1101 43.75 -14.16 -37.02
C GLU A 1101 43.98 -12.91 -36.16
N ALA A 1102 45.20 -12.77 -35.61
CA ALA A 1102 45.61 -11.58 -34.85
C ALA A 1102 45.59 -10.29 -35.69
N THR A 1103 45.30 -9.15 -35.04
CA THR A 1103 45.26 -7.83 -35.68
C THR A 1103 46.44 -6.96 -35.22
N GLU A 1104 46.65 -5.79 -35.84
CA GLU A 1104 47.72 -4.88 -35.40
C GLU A 1104 47.44 -4.27 -34.02
N SER A 1105 46.17 -4.11 -33.64
CA SER A 1105 45.71 -3.61 -32.34
C SER A 1105 45.68 -4.70 -31.27
N GLN A 1106 45.30 -5.93 -31.66
CA GLN A 1106 45.15 -7.09 -30.79
C GLN A 1106 46.11 -8.20 -31.23
N ASN A 1107 47.20 -8.41 -30.47
CA ASN A 1107 48.28 -9.35 -30.80
C ASN A 1107 47.92 -10.83 -30.45
N TYR A 1108 46.68 -11.23 -30.69
CA TYR A 1108 46.13 -12.56 -30.43
C TYR A 1108 45.02 -12.89 -31.43
N GLY A 1109 44.91 -14.16 -31.83
CA GLY A 1109 43.75 -14.68 -32.57
C GLY A 1109 42.51 -14.73 -31.69
N TYR A 1110 41.33 -14.85 -32.28
CA TYR A 1110 40.09 -14.96 -31.50
C TYR A 1110 39.13 -15.97 -32.13
N GLY A 1111 38.76 -16.96 -31.34
CA GLY A 1111 37.78 -17.98 -31.70
C GLY A 1111 36.41 -17.67 -31.11
N VAL A 1112 35.37 -18.05 -31.85
CA VAL A 1112 33.98 -17.95 -31.43
C VAL A 1112 33.27 -19.24 -31.79
N LEU A 1113 32.66 -19.90 -30.80
CA LEU A 1113 31.81 -21.06 -30.97
C LEU A 1113 30.41 -20.71 -30.49
N MET A 1114 29.41 -20.82 -31.36
CA MET A 1114 28.04 -20.42 -31.08
C MET A 1114 27.08 -21.58 -31.36
N THR A 1115 26.35 -22.02 -30.33
CA THR A 1115 25.42 -23.15 -30.42
C THR A 1115 23.98 -22.66 -30.18
N PRO A 1116 23.01 -23.00 -31.04
CA PRO A 1116 21.62 -22.57 -30.86
C PRO A 1116 20.94 -23.38 -29.75
N ILE A 1117 20.12 -22.71 -28.96
CA ILE A 1117 19.25 -23.33 -27.94
C ILE A 1117 17.87 -23.57 -28.53
N THR A 1118 17.25 -22.51 -29.05
CA THR A 1118 15.89 -22.52 -29.58
C THR A 1118 15.67 -21.42 -30.60
N THR A 1119 14.74 -21.63 -31.51
CA THR A 1119 14.24 -20.61 -32.43
C THR A 1119 13.48 -19.53 -31.65
N VAL A 1120 13.72 -18.26 -32.00
CA VAL A 1120 12.99 -17.08 -31.50
C VAL A 1120 12.49 -16.26 -32.69
N ASP A 1121 11.68 -15.22 -32.46
CA ASP A 1121 11.19 -14.38 -33.56
C ASP A 1121 12.38 -13.72 -34.29
N GLY A 1122 12.51 -13.99 -35.60
CA GLY A 1122 13.59 -13.46 -36.44
C GLY A 1122 14.96 -14.13 -36.30
N GLY A 1123 15.14 -15.16 -35.47
CA GLY A 1123 16.47 -15.79 -35.29
C GLY A 1123 16.51 -16.91 -34.25
N PHE A 1124 17.61 -16.97 -33.50
CA PHE A 1124 17.86 -18.02 -32.49
C PHE A 1124 18.32 -17.43 -31.16
N SER A 1125 17.92 -18.04 -30.06
CA SER A 1125 18.65 -17.93 -28.78
C SER A 1125 19.88 -18.83 -28.86
N VAL A 1126 21.03 -18.33 -28.40
CA VAL A 1126 22.34 -18.95 -28.60
C VAL A 1126 23.21 -18.89 -27.34
N GLU A 1127 24.11 -19.85 -27.22
CA GLU A 1127 25.18 -19.90 -26.21
C GLU A 1127 26.53 -19.86 -26.90
N THR A 1128 27.38 -18.94 -26.47
CA THR A 1128 28.58 -18.54 -27.19
C THR A 1128 29.81 -18.65 -26.29
N LEU A 1129 30.82 -19.39 -26.74
CA LEU A 1129 32.18 -19.40 -26.18
C LEU A 1129 33.08 -18.55 -27.09
N GLY A 1130 33.53 -17.41 -26.57
CA GLY A 1130 34.59 -16.60 -27.18
C GLY A 1130 35.91 -16.81 -26.45
N PHE A 1131 37.04 -16.84 -27.16
CA PHE A 1131 38.35 -17.04 -26.52
C PHE A 1131 39.51 -16.45 -27.32
N GLU A 1132 40.52 -15.97 -26.58
CA GLU A 1132 41.77 -15.47 -27.14
C GLU A 1132 42.73 -16.62 -27.46
N VAL A 1133 43.50 -16.49 -28.53
CA VAL A 1133 44.56 -17.44 -28.93
C VAL A 1133 45.91 -16.70 -28.99
N PRO A 1134 46.72 -16.73 -27.91
CA PRO A 1134 47.97 -15.96 -27.83
C PRO A 1134 49.08 -16.50 -28.75
N GLU A 1135 49.73 -15.63 -29.53
CA GLU A 1135 50.77 -16.06 -30.49
C GLU A 1135 52.09 -16.59 -29.87
N SER A 1136 52.33 -16.37 -28.57
CA SER A 1136 53.70 -16.43 -28.00
C SER A 1136 53.88 -17.24 -26.74
N TYR A 1137 52.82 -17.79 -26.16
CA TYR A 1137 52.87 -18.64 -24.97
C TYR A 1137 51.64 -19.55 -24.91
N ASN A 1138 51.80 -20.74 -24.32
CA ASN A 1138 50.67 -21.58 -23.94
C ASN A 1138 49.94 -20.89 -22.78
N ASP A 1139 48.63 -20.70 -22.93
CA ASP A 1139 47.76 -20.03 -21.98
C ASP A 1139 47.28 -20.92 -20.83
N ASP A 1140 47.64 -22.21 -20.80
CA ASP A 1140 47.17 -23.19 -19.79
C ASP A 1140 45.63 -23.15 -19.65
N ASP A 1141 44.95 -22.79 -20.75
CA ASP A 1141 43.51 -22.54 -20.81
C ASP A 1141 43.01 -21.65 -19.65
N ASP A 1142 43.65 -20.49 -19.48
CA ASP A 1142 43.31 -19.47 -18.48
C ASP A 1142 41.86 -18.99 -18.68
N PRO A 1143 40.95 -19.20 -17.70
CA PRO A 1143 39.56 -18.73 -17.80
C PRO A 1143 39.44 -17.23 -18.10
N ALA A 1144 40.42 -16.41 -17.73
CA ALA A 1144 40.43 -14.97 -18.01
C ALA A 1144 40.53 -14.63 -19.52
N LEU A 1145 40.93 -15.58 -20.37
CA LEU A 1145 41.00 -15.43 -21.82
C LEU A 1145 39.74 -15.95 -22.54
N HIS A 1146 38.74 -16.39 -21.78
CA HIS A 1146 37.53 -17.02 -22.29
C HIS A 1146 36.30 -16.24 -21.81
N THR A 1147 35.25 -16.25 -22.61
CA THR A 1147 33.98 -15.61 -22.27
C THR A 1147 32.83 -16.50 -22.68
N PHE A 1148 31.90 -16.72 -21.76
CA PHE A 1148 30.65 -17.43 -22.01
C PHE A 1148 29.50 -16.45 -22.02
N LEU A 1149 28.85 -16.31 -23.18
CA LEU A 1149 27.75 -15.38 -23.39
C LEU A 1149 26.50 -16.11 -23.85
N SER A 1150 25.40 -15.87 -23.17
CA SER A 1150 24.06 -16.23 -23.65
C SER A 1150 23.41 -15.02 -24.29
N GLY A 1151 22.75 -15.20 -25.43
CA GLY A 1151 22.16 -14.09 -26.16
C GLY A 1151 21.22 -14.51 -27.28
N SER A 1152 20.85 -13.55 -28.13
CA SER A 1152 20.04 -13.79 -29.32
C SER A 1152 20.79 -13.40 -30.59
N LEU A 1153 20.75 -14.27 -31.60
CA LEU A 1153 21.29 -14.03 -32.93
C LEU A 1153 20.13 -13.81 -33.90
N ILE A 1154 19.83 -12.54 -34.19
CA ILE A 1154 18.69 -12.15 -35.03
C ILE A 1154 19.17 -11.78 -36.44
N LYS A 1155 18.56 -12.37 -37.45
CA LYS A 1155 18.90 -12.10 -38.86
C LYS A 1155 18.21 -10.81 -39.33
N GLN A 1156 18.97 -9.89 -39.93
CA GLN A 1156 18.47 -8.61 -40.45
C GLN A 1156 17.68 -8.71 -41.75
#